data_AF-A0AAC9RNS2-F1
#
_entry.id   AF-A0AAC9RNS2-F1
#
_cell.length_a   1.000
_cell.length_b   1.000
_cell.length_c   1.000
_cell.angle_alpha   90.00
_cell.angle_beta   90.00
_cell.angle_gamma   90.00
#
_symmetry.space_group_name_H-M   'P 1'
#
loop_
_entity.id
_entity.type
_entity.pdbx_description
1 polymer ?
#
loop_
_entity_poly.entity_id
_entity_poly.type
_entity_poly.pdbx_seq_one_letter_code
_entity_poly.pdbx_strand_id
1 'polypeptide(L)'
;MKWMKHLLDVVMLTLISLFLILELYEEDSEILTGSHVMLEVESWNYQHSKAEVFEKFEKVAKDADIAIFKVVIDHKEHQVDKAIYAFNEKANHHTIAPMNTTYSYHHLTHDQLMQRDVRGDYFILDDIANKEQLKAALESVGLKVRVGSVQSWMTYGDVLINRGVLLPFVTLLIIYLLYHLHYRSQNFKTYATMRLHGYRFFNILFLNIKKVIVRWLILAISIGFFSIGLLKWLGLDGQLEYFVSRLIVADILFWMILSISSLLSCILLIRIDIPLMIKGLKPYRLLRAMNHISKLSMLVLLTLLILPNLNQMKKLEQIQETEAWWGKLDDYYTIDLKPIRRSMNEEMEFAKRYHQMFIYSEQHEQALLMNQNVLYEPSQTNYTPDEGNVLFVNQNFVDFFKSQLRELPNLEDRPGQIELYLPPQAKNEVSVIRADFQDWVNYQLPNPESETKVQVTQIKKPYQVYAFDVNTGLSTTYLKSPAILMLDATDLTDDFYYATLSQGELIFKNYENIVRNIDRFDLKNDVQGVTNYKDRVMKMYREAQTKWIVYSFSSAIAMAVLFIVTLLDVLHYFEQHRQWLLMRKMFGFRRWQNYKKHIILNGLFTAIIGVALFVKTQNSHVVWIFSMILLFQFIIQWAYIHYLEKQFNALIREA
;
A
#
# COMPACT_ATOMS: atom_id res chain seq x y z
N MET A 1 3.08 8.47 -33.89
CA MET A 1 3.28 9.51 -32.83
C MET A 1 2.01 10.22 -32.39
N LYS A 2 1.13 10.74 -33.29
CA LYS A 2 -0.12 11.42 -32.86
C LYS A 2 -1.04 10.47 -32.07
N TRP A 3 -1.31 9.28 -32.61
CA TRP A 3 -2.08 8.22 -31.93
C TRP A 3 -1.51 7.82 -30.57
N MET A 4 -0.18 7.65 -30.47
CA MET A 4 0.51 7.34 -29.21
C MET A 4 0.29 8.43 -28.14
N LYS A 5 0.30 9.72 -28.53
CA LYS A 5 0.02 10.81 -27.59
C LYS A 5 -1.44 10.77 -27.12
N HIS A 6 -2.39 10.56 -28.03
CA HIS A 6 -3.79 10.45 -27.66
C HIS A 6 -4.06 9.27 -26.71
N LEU A 7 -3.45 8.11 -26.98
CA LEU A 7 -3.52 6.96 -26.08
C LEU A 7 -2.95 7.28 -24.71
N LEU A 8 -1.79 7.95 -24.64
CA LEU A 8 -1.17 8.37 -23.38
C LEU A 8 -2.04 9.37 -22.60
N ASP A 9 -2.62 10.35 -23.30
CA ASP A 9 -3.54 11.35 -22.74
C ASP A 9 -4.78 10.65 -22.14
N VAL A 10 -5.38 9.69 -22.86
CA VAL A 10 -6.55 8.92 -22.40
C VAL A 10 -6.21 8.03 -21.21
N VAL A 11 -5.17 7.20 -21.32
CA VAL A 11 -4.77 6.26 -20.25
C VAL A 11 -4.50 7.00 -18.94
N MET A 12 -3.84 8.15 -19.01
CA MET A 12 -3.51 8.92 -17.81
C MET A 12 -4.72 9.54 -17.13
N LEU A 13 -5.62 10.16 -17.90
CA LEU A 13 -6.85 10.73 -17.35
C LEU A 13 -7.76 9.64 -16.77
N THR A 14 -7.84 8.46 -17.41
CA THR A 14 -8.58 7.31 -16.86
C THR A 14 -7.95 6.81 -15.56
N LEU A 15 -6.62 6.73 -15.47
CA LEU A 15 -5.93 6.33 -14.24
C LEU A 15 -6.12 7.34 -13.11
N ILE A 16 -6.07 8.65 -13.40
CA ILE A 16 -6.39 9.70 -12.42
C ILE A 16 -7.81 9.52 -11.89
N SER A 17 -8.77 9.32 -12.79
CA SER A 17 -10.15 9.11 -12.39
C SER A 17 -10.34 7.85 -11.55
N LEU A 18 -9.76 6.70 -11.94
CA LEU A 18 -9.88 5.46 -11.18
C LEU A 18 -9.21 5.58 -9.80
N PHE A 19 -8.08 6.28 -9.73
CA PHE A 19 -7.40 6.55 -8.46
C PHE A 19 -8.28 7.39 -7.52
N LEU A 20 -8.96 8.42 -8.03
CA LEU A 20 -9.88 9.22 -7.22
C LEU A 20 -11.10 8.41 -6.73
N ILE A 21 -11.61 7.48 -7.54
CA ILE A 21 -12.70 6.58 -7.11
C ILE A 21 -12.21 5.70 -5.95
N LEU A 22 -11.02 5.12 -6.07
CA LEU A 22 -10.44 4.29 -5.01
C LEU A 22 -10.18 5.09 -3.74
N GLU A 23 -9.66 6.31 -3.86
CA GLU A 23 -9.40 7.17 -2.72
C GLU A 23 -10.66 7.56 -1.98
N LEU A 24 -11.71 8.00 -2.69
CA LEU A 24 -12.99 8.32 -2.05
C LEU A 24 -13.59 7.10 -1.34
N TYR A 25 -13.44 5.91 -1.91
CA TYR A 25 -13.90 4.68 -1.27
C TYR A 25 -13.12 4.36 0.02
N GLU A 26 -11.80 4.58 0.04
CA GLU A 26 -10.99 4.39 1.24
C GLU A 26 -11.26 5.46 2.30
N GLU A 27 -11.37 6.72 1.89
CA GLU A 27 -11.73 7.83 2.77
C GLU A 27 -13.10 7.60 3.42
N ASP A 28 -14.11 7.18 2.64
CA ASP A 28 -15.46 6.84 3.13
C ASP A 28 -15.46 5.65 4.09
N SER A 29 -14.42 4.80 4.10
CA SER A 29 -14.30 3.71 5.07
C SER A 29 -13.73 4.19 6.42
N GLU A 30 -12.86 5.19 6.42
CA GLU A 30 -12.13 5.61 7.62
C GLU A 30 -12.75 6.85 8.29
N ILE A 31 -13.15 7.85 7.49
CA ILE A 31 -13.64 9.14 7.98
C ILE A 31 -14.98 9.51 7.34
N LEU A 32 -15.65 10.52 7.86
CA LEU A 32 -16.83 11.07 7.18
C LEU A 32 -16.36 11.92 5.99
N THR A 33 -16.65 11.51 4.75
CA THR A 33 -16.12 12.18 3.55
C THR A 33 -16.44 13.68 3.55
N GLY A 34 -15.44 14.48 3.19
CA GLY A 34 -15.57 15.94 3.20
C GLY A 34 -15.36 16.58 4.58
N SER A 35 -14.94 15.81 5.58
CA SER A 35 -14.58 16.38 6.88
C SER A 35 -13.35 17.28 6.80
N HIS A 36 -13.44 18.49 7.34
CA HIS A 36 -12.33 19.44 7.40
C HIS A 36 -11.63 19.41 8.76
N VAL A 37 -12.37 19.11 9.82
CA VAL A 37 -11.87 19.06 11.20
C VAL A 37 -12.20 17.71 11.82
N MET A 38 -11.19 17.10 12.44
CA MET A 38 -11.31 15.90 13.26
C MET A 38 -11.09 16.28 14.72
N LEU A 39 -11.97 15.78 15.57
CA LEU A 39 -11.93 15.95 17.01
C LEU A 39 -11.85 14.57 17.65
N GLU A 40 -10.70 14.25 18.21
CA GLU A 40 -10.45 12.99 18.89
C GLU A 40 -10.59 13.20 20.40
N VAL A 41 -11.53 12.49 21.02
CA VAL A 41 -11.69 12.47 22.47
C VAL A 41 -10.83 11.33 23.03
N GLU A 42 -9.64 11.67 23.51
CA GLU A 42 -8.64 10.71 23.97
C GLU A 42 -9.02 10.08 25.32
N SER A 43 -9.51 10.90 26.26
CA SER A 43 -9.89 10.44 27.59
C SER A 43 -10.99 11.29 28.21
N TRP A 44 -11.65 10.72 29.21
CA TRP A 44 -12.70 11.36 30.00
C TRP A 44 -12.44 11.06 31.48
N ASN A 45 -12.45 12.10 32.31
CA ASN A 45 -12.13 11.98 33.74
C ASN A 45 -13.35 11.66 34.64
N TYR A 46 -14.52 11.42 34.04
CA TYR A 46 -15.79 11.09 34.72
C TYR A 46 -16.28 12.10 35.78
N GLN A 47 -15.78 13.35 35.78
CA GLN A 47 -16.26 14.39 36.71
C GLN A 47 -17.70 14.83 36.42
N HIS A 48 -18.10 14.76 35.15
CA HIS A 48 -19.45 15.06 34.68
C HIS A 48 -20.16 13.78 34.25
N SER A 49 -21.49 13.77 34.25
CA SER A 49 -22.25 12.63 33.74
C SER A 49 -22.17 12.53 32.20
N LYS A 50 -22.37 11.33 31.62
CA LYS A 50 -22.38 11.15 30.16
C LYS A 50 -23.38 12.08 29.46
N ALA A 51 -24.56 12.26 30.07
CA ALA A 51 -25.60 13.15 29.59
C ALA A 51 -25.11 14.60 29.53
N GLU A 52 -24.51 15.11 30.61
CA GLU A 52 -23.94 16.46 30.67
C GLU A 52 -22.87 16.68 29.61
N VAL A 53 -22.04 15.68 29.35
CA VAL A 53 -21.01 15.77 28.31
C VAL A 53 -21.63 15.85 26.91
N PHE A 54 -22.61 15.01 26.58
CA PHE A 54 -23.28 15.10 25.27
C PHE A 54 -24.12 16.37 25.11
N GLU A 55 -24.77 16.85 26.17
CA GLU A 55 -25.41 18.18 26.18
C GLU A 55 -24.40 19.30 25.92
N LYS A 56 -23.18 19.18 26.44
CA LYS A 56 -22.11 20.13 26.15
C LYS A 56 -21.71 20.12 24.68
N PHE A 57 -21.62 18.94 24.05
CA PHE A 57 -21.40 18.83 22.60
C PHE A 57 -22.52 19.53 21.81
N GLU A 58 -23.80 19.29 22.15
CA GLU A 58 -24.92 19.98 21.49
C GLU A 58 -24.87 21.50 21.68
N LYS A 59 -24.59 21.96 22.89
CA LYS A 59 -24.52 23.39 23.20
C LYS A 59 -23.40 24.06 22.41
N VAL A 60 -22.21 23.46 22.40
CA VAL A 60 -21.08 24.01 21.64
C VAL A 60 -21.36 24.00 20.14
N ALA A 61 -21.98 22.94 19.61
CA ALA A 61 -22.39 22.86 18.21
C ALA A 61 -23.41 23.95 17.84
N LYS A 62 -24.38 24.24 18.72
CA LYS A 62 -25.39 25.31 18.54
C LYS A 62 -24.78 26.71 18.68
N ASP A 63 -23.93 26.94 19.69
CA ASP A 63 -23.31 28.24 19.96
C ASP A 63 -22.35 28.66 18.84
N ALA A 64 -21.67 27.70 18.22
CA ALA A 64 -20.76 27.92 17.10
C ALA A 64 -21.44 27.81 15.72
N ASP A 65 -22.74 27.47 15.66
CA ASP A 65 -23.50 27.21 14.44
C ASP A 65 -22.82 26.19 13.50
N ILE A 66 -22.35 25.09 14.07
CA ILE A 66 -21.67 23.98 13.35
C ILE A 66 -22.37 22.65 13.63
N ALA A 67 -22.29 21.71 12.68
CA ALA A 67 -22.70 20.34 12.89
C ALA A 67 -21.50 19.47 13.32
N ILE A 68 -21.56 18.91 14.53
CA ILE A 68 -20.59 17.93 15.03
C ILE A 68 -21.18 16.54 14.88
N PHE A 69 -20.46 15.63 14.23
CA PHE A 69 -20.87 14.25 14.01
C PHE A 69 -20.04 13.31 14.86
N LYS A 70 -20.68 12.51 15.70
CA LYS A 70 -20.04 11.33 16.25
C LYS A 70 -20.16 10.21 15.24
N VAL A 71 -19.04 9.57 14.91
CA VAL A 71 -19.03 8.41 14.01
C VAL A 71 -18.62 7.20 14.85
N VAL A 72 -19.49 6.19 14.88
CA VAL A 72 -19.19 4.89 15.46
C VAL A 72 -19.18 3.90 14.31
N ILE A 73 -18.03 3.27 14.10
CA ILE A 73 -17.90 2.23 13.10
C ILE A 73 -18.44 0.93 13.71
N ASP A 74 -19.45 0.36 13.09
CA ASP A 74 -20.03 -0.94 13.40
C ASP A 74 -19.66 -1.91 12.27
N HIS A 75 -19.06 -3.04 12.59
CA HIS A 75 -18.63 -4.01 11.58
C HIS A 75 -19.69 -5.12 11.53
N LYS A 76 -20.60 -5.02 10.56
CA LYS A 76 -21.54 -6.11 10.24
C LYS A 76 -21.13 -6.78 8.94
N GLU A 77 -21.09 -8.12 8.96
CA GLU A 77 -20.93 -8.96 7.77
C GLU A 77 -19.84 -8.46 6.79
N HIS A 78 -18.61 -8.30 7.28
CA HIS A 78 -17.43 -7.98 6.46
C HIS A 78 -17.42 -6.56 5.82
N GLN A 79 -18.30 -5.65 6.26
CA GLN A 79 -18.34 -4.26 5.78
C GLN A 79 -18.39 -3.24 6.92
N VAL A 80 -17.91 -2.02 6.63
CA VAL A 80 -17.89 -0.88 7.54
C VAL A 80 -19.27 -0.23 7.51
N ASP A 81 -20.11 -0.53 8.48
CA ASP A 81 -21.41 0.13 8.67
C ASP A 81 -21.20 1.32 9.62
N LYS A 82 -21.47 2.55 9.18
CA LYS A 82 -21.24 3.73 10.03
C LYS A 82 -22.53 4.11 10.72
N ALA A 83 -22.49 4.13 12.06
CA ALA A 83 -23.54 4.72 12.87
C ALA A 83 -23.15 6.16 13.22
N ILE A 84 -24.03 7.12 12.91
CA ILE A 84 -23.74 8.55 13.06
C ILE A 84 -24.75 9.23 13.97
N TYR A 85 -24.27 10.16 14.81
CA TYR A 85 -25.11 11.07 15.58
C TYR A 85 -24.70 12.52 15.32
N ALA A 86 -25.66 13.40 15.04
CA ALA A 86 -25.42 14.82 14.79
C ALA A 86 -25.83 15.65 16.02
N PHE A 87 -24.89 16.37 16.64
CA PHE A 87 -25.17 17.23 17.80
C PHE A 87 -25.84 18.57 17.43
N ASN A 88 -25.90 18.92 16.14
CA ASN A 88 -26.65 20.05 15.60
C ASN A 88 -26.96 19.82 14.10
N GLU A 89 -27.95 18.99 13.81
CA GLU A 89 -28.31 18.62 12.44
C GLU A 89 -28.75 19.82 11.58
N LYS A 90 -29.33 20.86 12.21
CA LYS A 90 -29.84 22.05 11.49
C LYS A 90 -28.74 22.91 10.87
N ALA A 91 -27.55 22.91 11.46
CA ALA A 91 -26.39 23.62 10.94
C ALA A 91 -25.63 22.80 9.87
N ASN A 92 -26.09 21.59 9.54
CA ASN A 92 -25.46 20.81 8.50
C ASN A 92 -25.88 21.31 7.11
N HIS A 93 -24.92 21.83 6.36
CA HIS A 93 -25.12 22.28 4.98
C HIS A 93 -24.72 21.23 3.94
N HIS A 94 -24.20 20.08 4.38
CA HIS A 94 -23.61 19.05 3.51
C HIS A 94 -24.50 17.82 3.40
N THR A 95 -24.49 17.20 2.22
CA THR A 95 -25.15 15.89 2.04
C THR A 95 -24.27 14.82 2.66
N ILE A 96 -24.84 14.09 3.62
CA ILE A 96 -24.16 12.98 4.29
C ILE A 96 -24.71 11.69 3.73
N ALA A 97 -23.94 11.07 2.84
CA ALA A 97 -24.28 9.80 2.23
C ALA A 97 -23.02 8.93 2.08
N PRO A 98 -23.13 7.62 2.28
CA PRO A 98 -22.05 6.70 1.95
C PRO A 98 -21.73 6.78 0.46
N MET A 99 -20.49 6.50 0.10
CA MET A 99 -20.08 6.44 -1.30
C MET A 99 -20.90 5.38 -2.05
N ASN A 100 -21.14 4.23 -1.41
CA ASN A 100 -21.98 3.16 -1.93
C ASN A 100 -23.47 3.37 -1.58
N THR A 101 -24.30 3.63 -2.58
CA THR A 101 -25.71 3.98 -2.44
C THR A 101 -26.62 2.80 -2.10
N THR A 102 -26.12 1.57 -2.14
CA THR A 102 -26.88 0.41 -1.64
C THR A 102 -27.01 0.40 -0.12
N TYR A 103 -26.27 1.26 0.57
CA TYR A 103 -26.24 1.35 2.03
C TYR A 103 -26.62 2.75 2.50
N SER A 104 -26.99 2.85 3.77
CA SER A 104 -27.27 4.12 4.43
C SER A 104 -26.57 4.10 5.77
N TYR A 105 -25.94 5.21 6.15
CA TYR A 105 -25.44 5.35 7.51
C TYR A 105 -26.60 5.21 8.51
N HIS A 106 -26.36 4.48 9.60
CA HIS A 106 -27.36 4.30 10.63
C HIS A 106 -27.39 5.54 11.53
N HIS A 107 -28.47 6.32 11.47
CA HIS A 107 -28.62 7.47 12.36
C HIS A 107 -28.98 7.00 13.78
N LEU A 108 -28.09 7.28 14.73
CA LEU A 108 -28.28 6.94 16.14
C LEU A 108 -29.37 7.82 16.76
N THR A 109 -30.24 7.21 17.56
CA THR A 109 -31.10 7.94 18.50
C THR A 109 -30.31 8.37 19.74
N HIS A 110 -30.84 9.33 20.50
CA HIS A 110 -30.21 9.78 21.75
C HIS A 110 -30.00 8.63 22.75
N ASP A 111 -30.99 7.73 22.89
CA ASP A 111 -30.88 6.57 23.79
C ASP A 111 -29.76 5.60 23.35
N GLN A 112 -29.64 5.37 22.04
CA GLN A 112 -28.56 4.54 21.50
C GLN A 112 -27.19 5.23 21.66
N LEU A 113 -27.11 6.55 21.49
CA LEU A 113 -25.90 7.32 21.75
C LEU A 113 -25.45 7.17 23.21
N MET A 114 -26.38 7.22 24.17
CA MET A 114 -26.10 7.07 25.60
C MET A 114 -25.51 5.70 25.96
N GLN A 115 -25.78 4.67 25.16
CA GLN A 115 -25.17 3.35 25.30
C GLN A 115 -23.72 3.31 24.78
N ARG A 116 -23.30 4.26 23.94
CA ARG A 116 -21.94 4.31 23.38
C ARG A 116 -20.96 5.04 24.29
N ASP A 117 -19.67 4.70 24.19
CA ASP A 117 -18.58 5.42 24.87
C ASP A 117 -18.52 6.88 24.39
N VAL A 118 -18.15 7.82 25.26
CA VAL A 118 -17.92 9.24 24.92
C VAL A 118 -16.63 9.43 24.12
N ARG A 119 -15.63 8.56 24.31
CA ARG A 119 -14.35 8.60 23.59
C ARG A 119 -14.51 8.21 22.13
N GLY A 120 -13.49 8.54 21.33
CA GLY A 120 -13.43 8.24 19.90
C GLY A 120 -13.51 9.49 19.03
N ASP A 121 -13.85 9.26 17.76
CA ASP A 121 -13.70 10.27 16.71
C ASP A 121 -15.00 11.02 16.43
N TYR A 122 -14.85 12.34 16.33
CA TYR A 122 -15.89 13.27 15.98
C TYR A 122 -15.43 14.09 14.77
N PHE A 123 -16.36 14.36 13.86
CA PHE A 123 -16.07 15.01 12.58
C PHE A 123 -16.94 16.24 12.39
N ILE A 124 -16.35 17.25 11.76
CA ILE A 124 -17.01 18.51 11.42
C ILE A 124 -16.68 18.80 9.95
N LEU A 125 -17.73 18.92 9.13
CA LEU A 125 -17.61 19.18 7.69
C LEU A 125 -17.36 20.66 7.37
N ASP A 126 -17.66 21.57 8.29
CA ASP A 126 -17.43 22.99 8.08
C ASP A 126 -16.06 23.44 8.63
N ASP A 127 -15.50 24.49 8.02
CA ASP A 127 -14.30 25.13 8.54
C ASP A 127 -14.61 25.89 9.85
N ILE A 128 -13.77 25.68 10.86
CA ILE A 128 -13.94 26.28 12.19
C ILE A 128 -12.90 27.37 12.42
N ALA A 129 -13.36 28.60 12.65
CA ALA A 129 -12.50 29.75 12.88
C ALA A 129 -11.69 29.68 14.19
N ASN A 130 -12.24 29.09 15.26
CA ASN A 130 -11.59 29.04 16.57
C ASN A 130 -11.57 27.64 17.18
N LYS A 131 -10.61 26.82 16.74
CA LYS A 131 -10.40 25.44 17.20
C LYS A 131 -10.05 25.35 18.69
N GLU A 132 -9.33 26.33 19.22
CA GLU A 132 -8.93 26.36 20.63
C GLU A 132 -10.11 26.61 21.57
N GLN A 133 -11.07 27.45 21.15
CA GLN A 133 -12.28 27.67 21.94
C GLN A 133 -13.16 26.41 22.00
N LEU A 134 -13.30 25.70 20.87
CA LEU A 134 -13.98 24.40 20.82
C LEU A 134 -13.32 23.39 21.77
N LYS A 135 -11.99 23.30 21.70
CA LYS A 135 -11.20 22.43 22.58
C LYS A 135 -11.41 22.78 24.05
N ALA A 136 -11.21 24.05 24.44
CA ALA A 136 -11.37 24.50 25.82
C ALA A 136 -12.79 24.29 26.35
N ALA A 137 -13.81 24.46 25.50
CA ALA A 137 -15.19 24.22 25.88
C ALA A 137 -15.47 22.74 26.20
N LEU A 138 -14.87 21.81 25.46
CA LEU A 138 -15.01 20.38 25.71
C LEU A 138 -14.11 19.89 26.86
N GLU A 139 -12.92 20.46 27.01
CA GLU A 139 -12.05 20.19 28.16
C GLU A 139 -12.67 20.65 29.49
N SER A 140 -13.54 21.67 29.47
CA SER A 140 -14.25 22.15 30.66
C SER A 140 -15.18 21.11 31.31
N VAL A 141 -15.60 20.08 30.58
CA VAL A 141 -16.41 18.96 31.11
C VAL A 141 -15.57 17.71 31.39
N GLY A 142 -14.26 17.88 31.54
CA GLY A 142 -13.35 16.81 31.95
C GLY A 142 -12.90 15.88 30.82
N LEU A 143 -13.03 16.31 29.57
CA LEU A 143 -12.48 15.61 28.42
C LEU A 143 -11.04 16.01 28.14
N LYS A 144 -10.24 15.10 27.60
CA LYS A 144 -8.98 15.42 26.96
C LYS A 144 -9.18 15.31 25.45
N VAL A 145 -9.12 16.45 24.76
CA VAL A 145 -9.53 16.54 23.36
C VAL A 145 -8.39 17.00 22.48
N ARG A 146 -8.20 16.31 21.37
CA ARG A 146 -7.28 16.72 20.31
C ARG A 146 -8.07 17.18 19.11
N VAL A 147 -7.90 18.45 18.74
CA VAL A 147 -8.55 19.04 17.56
C VAL A 147 -7.51 19.21 16.46
N GLY A 148 -7.72 18.55 15.32
CA GLY A 148 -6.83 18.58 14.17
C GLY A 148 -7.60 18.93 12.89
N SER A 149 -6.90 19.47 11.89
CA SER A 149 -7.42 19.44 10.52
C SER A 149 -7.30 18.04 9.96
N VAL A 150 -8.33 17.55 9.28
CA VAL A 150 -8.20 16.33 8.47
C VAL A 150 -7.16 16.61 7.39
N GLN A 151 -6.07 15.84 7.40
CA GLN A 151 -5.02 15.99 6.41
C GLN A 151 -5.27 15.01 5.26
N SER A 152 -6.30 15.27 4.44
CA SER A 152 -6.67 14.38 3.32
C SER A 152 -5.50 14.10 2.37
N TRP A 153 -4.50 15.00 2.31
CA TRP A 153 -3.28 14.76 1.55
C TRP A 153 -2.38 13.64 2.06
N MET A 154 -2.40 13.37 3.38
CA MET A 154 -1.73 12.21 3.93
C MET A 154 -2.43 10.93 3.47
N THR A 155 -3.76 10.90 3.47
CA THR A 155 -4.56 9.79 2.92
C THR A 155 -4.26 9.59 1.43
N TYR A 156 -4.21 10.66 0.62
CA TYR A 156 -3.77 10.58 -0.79
C TYR A 156 -2.40 9.93 -0.94
N GLY A 157 -1.43 10.37 -0.12
CA GLY A 157 -0.07 9.83 -0.14
C GLY A 157 -0.04 8.35 0.25
N ASP A 158 -0.82 7.98 1.26
CA ASP A 158 -0.93 6.62 1.76
C ASP A 158 -1.54 5.69 0.71
N VAL A 159 -2.69 6.02 0.13
CA VAL A 159 -3.31 5.24 -0.97
C VAL A 159 -2.33 5.10 -2.13
N LEU A 160 -1.65 6.19 -2.53
CA LEU A 160 -0.75 6.20 -3.69
C LEU A 160 0.48 5.28 -3.49
N ILE A 161 1.03 5.24 -2.27
CA ILE A 161 2.19 4.43 -1.90
C ILE A 161 1.75 2.99 -1.60
N ASN A 162 0.77 2.82 -0.73
CA ASN A 162 0.32 1.51 -0.24
C ASN A 162 -0.41 0.70 -1.30
N ARG A 163 -1.01 1.31 -2.32
CA ARG A 163 -1.58 0.58 -3.48
C ARG A 163 -0.58 0.39 -4.63
N GLY A 164 0.65 0.90 -4.50
CA GLY A 164 1.70 0.74 -5.51
C GLY A 164 1.49 1.55 -6.79
N VAL A 165 0.65 2.60 -6.75
CA VAL A 165 0.24 3.37 -7.94
C VAL A 165 1.21 4.52 -8.26
N LEU A 166 2.00 4.97 -7.28
CA LEU A 166 3.00 6.04 -7.44
C LEU A 166 3.97 5.79 -8.62
N LEU A 167 4.60 4.62 -8.65
CA LEU A 167 5.60 4.27 -9.67
C LEU A 167 5.03 4.26 -11.11
N PRO A 168 3.82 3.72 -11.37
CA PRO A 168 3.14 3.90 -12.65
C PRO A 168 2.98 5.36 -13.09
N PHE A 169 2.51 6.25 -12.19
CA PHE A 169 2.36 7.67 -12.52
C PHE A 169 3.71 8.31 -12.88
N VAL A 170 4.76 8.03 -12.09
CA VAL A 170 6.13 8.49 -12.38
C VAL A 170 6.60 7.97 -13.75
N THR A 171 6.32 6.70 -14.07
CA THR A 171 6.65 6.10 -15.37
C THR A 171 6.02 6.87 -16.52
N LEU A 172 4.72 7.16 -16.42
CA LEU A 172 3.97 7.87 -17.45
C LEU A 172 4.39 9.34 -17.57
N LEU A 173 4.73 10.01 -16.47
CA LEU A 173 5.29 11.36 -16.47
C LEU A 173 6.65 11.44 -17.18
N ILE A 174 7.53 10.46 -16.97
CA ILE A 174 8.79 10.39 -17.72
C ILE A 174 8.49 10.20 -19.21
N ILE A 175 7.54 9.35 -19.59
CA ILE A 175 7.13 9.16 -20.99
C ILE A 175 6.64 10.46 -21.62
N TYR A 176 5.86 11.27 -20.90
CA TYR A 176 5.47 12.60 -21.39
C TYR A 176 6.65 13.52 -21.64
N LEU A 177 7.62 13.54 -20.72
CA LEU A 177 8.83 14.33 -20.90
C LEU A 177 9.58 13.89 -22.17
N LEU A 178 9.77 12.58 -22.36
CA LEU A 178 10.40 12.02 -23.56
C LEU A 178 9.62 12.36 -24.83
N TYR A 179 8.30 12.27 -24.77
CA TYR A 179 7.43 12.63 -25.88
C TYR A 179 7.62 14.10 -26.27
N HIS A 180 7.59 15.03 -25.31
CA HIS A 180 7.76 16.45 -25.57
C HIS A 180 9.14 16.76 -26.16
N LEU A 181 10.18 16.15 -25.63
CA LEU A 181 11.54 16.27 -26.14
C LEU A 181 11.66 15.79 -27.58
N HIS A 182 11.15 14.60 -27.88
CA HIS A 182 11.19 14.05 -29.23
C HIS A 182 10.33 14.86 -30.21
N TYR A 183 9.15 15.31 -29.78
CA TYR A 183 8.26 16.15 -30.58
C TYR A 183 8.92 17.48 -30.96
N ARG A 184 9.60 18.15 -30.01
CA ARG A 184 10.33 19.39 -30.32
C ARG A 184 11.48 19.14 -31.28
N SER A 185 12.22 18.04 -31.10
CA SER A 185 13.33 17.65 -31.97
C SER A 185 12.92 17.41 -33.42
N GLN A 186 11.82 16.69 -33.65
CA GLN A 186 11.33 16.43 -35.02
C GLN A 186 10.90 17.69 -35.76
N ASN A 187 10.39 18.69 -35.04
CA ASN A 187 9.87 19.93 -35.61
C ASN A 187 10.89 21.07 -35.66
N PHE A 188 12.19 20.80 -35.50
CA PHE A 188 13.22 21.84 -35.50
C PHE A 188 13.17 22.74 -36.74
N LYS A 189 13.09 22.18 -37.95
CA LYS A 189 13.01 22.99 -39.19
C LYS A 189 11.89 24.04 -39.11
N THR A 190 10.71 23.60 -38.71
CA THR A 190 9.53 24.47 -38.54
C THR A 190 9.80 25.61 -37.55
N TYR A 191 10.41 25.31 -36.40
CA TYR A 191 10.74 26.34 -35.40
C TYR A 191 11.81 27.32 -35.88
N ALA A 192 12.80 26.87 -36.65
CA ALA A 192 13.80 27.76 -37.26
C ALA A 192 13.19 28.66 -38.32
N THR A 193 12.34 28.13 -39.20
CA THR A 193 11.62 28.93 -40.20
C THR A 193 10.76 29.99 -39.52
N MET A 194 10.05 29.65 -38.44
CA MET A 194 9.30 30.63 -37.64
C MET A 194 10.20 31.71 -37.05
N ARG A 195 11.35 31.35 -36.46
CA ARG A 195 12.30 32.33 -35.93
C ARG A 195 12.86 33.25 -37.02
N LEU A 196 13.15 32.73 -38.22
CA LEU A 196 13.57 33.55 -39.37
C LEU A 196 12.52 34.58 -39.77
N HIS A 197 11.25 34.19 -39.75
CA HIS A 197 10.13 35.08 -40.04
C HIS A 197 9.78 36.04 -38.87
N GLY A 198 10.67 36.21 -37.88
CA GLY A 198 10.51 37.19 -36.80
C GLY A 198 9.64 36.73 -35.62
N TYR A 199 9.25 35.45 -35.56
CA TYR A 199 8.48 34.97 -34.41
C TYR A 199 9.34 34.96 -33.13
N ARG A 200 8.85 35.64 -32.09
CA ARG A 200 9.42 35.58 -30.74
C ARG A 200 9.23 34.19 -30.11
N PHE A 201 10.11 33.83 -29.17
CA PHE A 201 10.08 32.54 -28.47
C PHE A 201 8.70 32.22 -27.85
N PHE A 202 8.09 33.19 -27.17
CA PHE A 202 6.75 33.02 -26.57
C PHE A 202 5.67 32.77 -27.62
N ASN A 203 5.73 33.43 -28.78
CA ASN A 203 4.75 33.22 -29.85
C ASN A 203 4.84 31.80 -30.42
N ILE A 204 6.04 31.21 -30.43
CA ILE A 204 6.26 29.80 -30.83
C ILE A 204 5.77 28.84 -29.74
N LEU A 205 5.93 29.20 -28.47
CA LEU A 205 5.51 28.36 -27.34
C LEU A 205 3.99 28.29 -27.22
N PHE A 206 3.32 29.43 -27.36
CA PHE A 206 1.86 29.56 -27.33
C PHE A 206 1.20 29.27 -28.68
N LEU A 207 1.99 28.90 -29.69
CA LEU A 207 1.49 28.52 -31.00
C LEU A 207 0.57 27.31 -30.87
N ASN A 208 -0.68 27.46 -31.29
CA ASN A 208 -1.75 26.47 -31.15
C ASN A 208 -2.21 26.18 -29.71
N ILE A 209 -1.94 27.04 -28.72
CA ILE A 209 -2.40 26.79 -27.34
C ILE A 209 -3.91 26.61 -27.26
N LYS A 210 -4.69 27.38 -28.04
CA LYS A 210 -6.15 27.22 -28.16
C LYS A 210 -6.55 25.80 -28.58
N LYS A 211 -5.87 25.22 -29.58
CA LYS A 211 -6.15 23.85 -30.03
C LYS A 211 -5.79 22.82 -28.95
N VAL A 212 -4.70 23.07 -28.22
CA VAL A 212 -4.27 22.21 -27.10
C VAL A 212 -5.29 22.24 -25.97
N ILE A 213 -5.73 23.43 -25.55
CA ILE A 213 -6.75 23.63 -24.52
C ILE A 213 -8.07 22.97 -24.92
N VAL A 214 -8.60 23.27 -26.11
CA VAL A 214 -9.87 22.69 -26.58
C VAL A 214 -9.82 21.16 -26.60
N ARG A 215 -8.72 20.59 -27.11
CA ARG A 215 -8.54 19.13 -27.13
C ARG A 215 -8.52 18.53 -25.73
N TRP A 216 -7.84 19.17 -24.78
CA TRP A 216 -7.78 18.72 -23.39
C TRP A 216 -9.13 18.82 -22.70
N LEU A 217 -9.86 19.92 -22.88
CA LEU A 217 -11.21 20.07 -22.35
C LEU A 217 -12.15 18.98 -22.88
N ILE A 218 -12.13 18.70 -24.18
CA ILE A 218 -12.95 17.62 -24.76
C ILE A 218 -12.60 16.27 -24.13
N LEU A 219 -11.31 15.97 -23.97
CA LEU A 219 -10.86 14.71 -23.36
C LEU A 219 -11.26 14.61 -21.89
N ALA A 220 -11.02 15.66 -21.09
CA ALA A 220 -11.38 15.72 -19.68
C ALA A 220 -12.89 15.57 -19.48
N ILE A 221 -13.70 16.29 -20.27
CA ILE A 221 -15.16 16.18 -20.23
C ILE A 221 -15.62 14.76 -20.61
N SER A 222 -15.05 14.18 -21.67
CA SER A 222 -15.42 12.84 -22.13
C SER A 222 -15.11 11.77 -21.08
N ILE A 223 -13.95 11.85 -20.43
CA ILE A 223 -13.54 10.92 -19.38
C ILE A 223 -14.35 11.18 -18.11
N GLY A 224 -14.59 12.43 -17.73
CA GLY A 224 -15.46 12.77 -16.61
C GLY A 224 -16.87 12.19 -16.76
N PHE A 225 -17.51 12.34 -17.93
CA PHE A 225 -18.81 11.73 -18.19
C PHE A 225 -18.77 10.20 -18.13
N PHE A 226 -17.72 9.58 -18.69
CA PHE A 226 -17.53 8.13 -18.62
C PHE A 226 -17.41 7.66 -17.16
N SER A 227 -16.61 8.35 -16.35
CA SER A 227 -16.40 8.03 -14.94
C SER A 227 -17.65 8.23 -14.09
N ILE A 228 -18.42 9.30 -14.33
CA ILE A 228 -19.73 9.50 -13.68
C ILE A 228 -20.69 8.36 -14.06
N GLY A 229 -20.72 7.95 -15.33
CA GLY A 229 -21.51 6.81 -15.79
C GLY A 229 -21.08 5.50 -15.11
N LEU A 230 -19.77 5.28 -14.95
CA LEU A 230 -19.20 4.14 -14.25
C LEU A 230 -19.62 4.12 -12.76
N LEU A 231 -19.51 5.26 -12.07
CA LEU A 231 -19.91 5.38 -10.66
C LEU A 231 -21.38 5.03 -10.47
N LYS A 232 -22.26 5.59 -11.30
CA LYS A 232 -23.71 5.26 -11.27
C LYS A 232 -23.99 3.79 -11.55
N TRP A 233 -23.27 3.19 -12.51
CA TRP A 233 -23.44 1.78 -12.83
C TRP A 233 -22.98 0.86 -11.70
N LEU A 234 -21.96 1.26 -10.95
CA LEU A 234 -21.45 0.53 -9.79
C LEU A 234 -22.21 0.82 -8.48
N GLY A 235 -23.17 1.75 -8.48
CA GLY A 235 -23.85 2.21 -7.26
C GLY A 235 -22.95 3.02 -6.32
N LEU A 236 -21.88 3.64 -6.85
CA LEU A 236 -20.89 4.39 -6.08
C LEU A 236 -21.05 5.92 -6.25
N ASP A 237 -22.28 6.40 -6.46
CA ASP A 237 -22.55 7.80 -6.79
C ASP A 237 -22.99 8.67 -5.59
N GLY A 238 -22.94 8.14 -4.36
CA GLY A 238 -23.39 8.86 -3.17
C GLY A 238 -22.58 10.11 -2.84
N GLN A 239 -21.31 10.17 -3.27
CA GLN A 239 -20.40 11.31 -3.03
C GLN A 239 -19.95 11.98 -4.34
N LEU A 240 -20.84 12.03 -5.34
CA LEU A 240 -20.53 12.52 -6.68
C LEU A 240 -20.01 13.97 -6.72
N GLU A 241 -20.46 14.85 -5.82
CA GLU A 241 -19.99 16.23 -5.75
C GLU A 241 -18.51 16.33 -5.39
N TYR A 242 -18.08 15.57 -4.38
CA TYR A 242 -16.67 15.46 -3.98
C TYR A 242 -15.83 14.84 -5.09
N PHE A 243 -16.34 13.81 -5.77
CA PHE A 243 -15.65 13.22 -6.91
C PHE A 243 -15.42 14.24 -8.05
N VAL A 244 -16.46 14.97 -8.45
CA VAL A 244 -16.35 15.94 -9.56
C VAL A 244 -15.42 17.09 -9.20
N SER A 245 -15.52 17.65 -7.99
CA SER A 245 -14.64 18.74 -7.55
C SER A 245 -13.17 18.31 -7.52
N ARG A 246 -12.86 17.13 -6.96
CA ARG A 246 -11.49 16.59 -6.91
C ARG A 246 -10.97 16.24 -8.29
N LEU A 247 -11.80 15.70 -9.18
CA LEU A 247 -11.42 15.40 -10.57
C LEU A 247 -10.98 16.66 -11.31
N ILE A 248 -11.72 17.76 -11.15
CA ILE A 248 -11.35 19.06 -11.75
C ILE A 248 -9.99 19.54 -11.23
N VAL A 249 -9.77 19.47 -9.91
CA VAL A 249 -8.49 19.87 -9.30
C VAL A 249 -7.34 18.99 -9.80
N ALA A 250 -7.54 17.67 -9.86
CA ALA A 250 -6.55 16.72 -10.34
C ALA A 250 -6.19 16.96 -11.81
N ASP A 251 -7.18 17.26 -12.67
CA ASP A 251 -6.96 17.59 -14.08
C ASP A 251 -6.17 18.90 -14.24
N ILE A 252 -6.46 19.92 -13.41
CA ILE A 252 -5.70 21.19 -13.42
C ILE A 252 -4.25 20.94 -13.00
N LEU A 253 -4.01 20.18 -11.92
CA LEU A 253 -2.67 19.83 -11.46
C LEU A 253 -1.90 19.04 -12.51
N PHE A 254 -2.54 18.04 -13.11
CA PHE A 254 -1.96 17.25 -14.19
C PHE A 254 -1.57 18.13 -15.39
N TRP A 255 -2.44 19.06 -15.79
CA TRP A 255 -2.15 20.00 -16.86
C TRP A 255 -1.00 20.95 -16.53
N MET A 256 -0.88 21.38 -15.27
CA MET A 256 0.24 22.16 -14.77
C MET A 256 1.56 21.38 -14.91
N ILE A 257 1.57 20.10 -14.51
CA ILE A 257 2.75 19.21 -14.64
C ILE A 257 3.12 19.01 -16.11
N LEU A 258 2.15 18.78 -17.00
CA LEU A 258 2.41 18.66 -18.44
C LEU A 258 2.96 19.96 -19.04
N SER A 259 2.49 21.10 -18.57
CA SER A 259 2.99 22.41 -19.00
C SER A 259 4.45 22.61 -18.59
N ILE A 260 4.81 22.23 -17.36
CA ILE A 260 6.21 22.22 -16.88
C ILE A 260 7.08 21.29 -17.73
N SER A 261 6.60 20.06 -18.00
CA SER A 261 7.30 19.10 -18.86
C SER A 261 7.53 19.65 -20.27
N SER A 262 6.53 20.33 -20.85
CA SER A 262 6.65 21.00 -22.14
C SER A 262 7.64 22.16 -22.12
N LEU A 263 7.63 22.97 -21.06
CA LEU A 263 8.59 24.08 -20.86
C LEU A 263 10.01 23.55 -20.76
N LEU A 264 10.23 22.48 -20.00
CA LEU A 264 11.53 21.82 -19.87
C LEU A 264 12.05 21.34 -21.24
N SER A 265 11.16 20.86 -22.10
CA SER A 265 11.53 20.46 -23.47
C SER A 265 12.05 21.61 -24.35
N CYS A 266 11.73 22.86 -24.01
CA CYS A 266 12.15 24.04 -24.75
C CYS A 266 13.63 24.38 -24.54
N ILE A 267 14.33 23.73 -23.60
CA ILE A 267 15.79 23.82 -23.47
C ILE A 267 16.51 23.50 -24.79
N LEU A 268 15.90 22.61 -25.60
CA LEU A 268 16.36 22.29 -26.94
C LEU A 268 16.38 23.52 -27.86
N LEU A 269 15.45 24.47 -27.72
CA LEU A 269 15.31 25.62 -28.62
C LEU A 269 16.22 26.81 -28.24
N ILE A 270 16.77 26.82 -27.03
CA ILE A 270 17.61 27.92 -26.53
C ILE A 270 19.03 27.81 -27.07
N ARG A 271 19.52 26.60 -27.30
CA ARG A 271 20.95 26.31 -27.55
C ARG A 271 21.33 26.07 -29.02
N ILE A 272 20.49 26.43 -30.00
CA ILE A 272 20.68 26.03 -31.41
C ILE A 272 20.77 27.22 -32.37
N ASP A 273 21.71 27.10 -33.31
CA ASP A 273 21.96 28.01 -34.43
C ASP A 273 20.91 27.85 -35.55
N ILE A 274 20.24 28.96 -35.89
CA ILE A 274 19.11 29.00 -36.84
C ILE A 274 19.51 28.48 -38.25
N PRO A 275 20.67 28.87 -38.84
CA PRO A 275 21.13 28.37 -40.13
C PRO A 275 21.33 26.85 -40.17
N LEU A 276 21.81 26.24 -39.08
CA LEU A 276 21.99 24.79 -39.00
C LEU A 276 20.64 24.06 -38.94
N MET A 277 19.65 24.60 -38.24
CA MET A 277 18.30 24.02 -38.19
C MET A 277 17.58 24.06 -39.54
N ILE A 278 17.73 25.12 -40.33
CA ILE A 278 17.13 25.20 -41.69
C ILE A 278 17.69 24.11 -42.59
N LYS A 279 19.01 23.87 -42.51
CA LYS A 279 19.68 22.75 -43.19
C LYS A 279 19.24 21.37 -42.67
N GLY A 280 18.44 21.32 -41.61
CA GLY A 280 17.98 20.08 -41.00
C GLY A 280 19.02 19.37 -40.13
N LEU A 281 20.13 20.05 -39.83
CA LEU A 281 21.16 19.51 -38.94
C LEU A 281 20.66 19.58 -37.50
N LYS A 282 20.22 18.44 -36.97
CA LYS A 282 19.77 18.33 -35.59
C LYS A 282 20.98 18.40 -34.63
N PRO A 283 20.84 18.90 -33.40
CA PRO A 283 21.89 18.87 -32.39
C PRO A 283 22.07 17.44 -31.83
N TYR A 284 22.61 16.54 -32.66
CA TYR A 284 22.69 15.10 -32.36
C TYR A 284 23.41 14.79 -31.05
N ARG A 285 24.42 15.59 -30.67
CA ARG A 285 25.12 15.44 -29.38
C ARG A 285 24.18 15.65 -28.19
N LEU A 286 23.34 16.67 -28.25
CA LEU A 286 22.37 16.97 -27.19
C LEU A 286 21.27 15.91 -27.16
N LEU A 287 20.71 15.54 -28.31
CA LEU A 287 19.69 14.48 -28.40
C LEU A 287 20.20 13.14 -27.86
N ARG A 288 21.46 12.82 -28.13
CA ARG A 288 22.11 11.61 -27.64
C ARG A 288 22.36 11.66 -26.13
N ALA A 289 22.82 12.79 -25.59
CA ALA A 289 22.97 12.98 -24.15
C ALA A 289 21.62 12.80 -23.44
N MET A 290 20.55 13.35 -24.01
CA MET A 290 19.20 13.20 -23.46
C MET A 290 18.73 11.75 -23.49
N ASN A 291 18.94 11.03 -24.60
CA ASN A 291 18.64 9.59 -24.66
C ASN A 291 19.41 8.80 -23.58
N HIS A 292 20.67 9.14 -23.31
CA HIS A 292 21.43 8.50 -22.24
C HIS A 292 20.86 8.81 -20.84
N ILE A 293 20.41 10.04 -20.59
CA ILE A 293 19.72 10.41 -19.35
C ILE A 293 18.39 9.65 -19.23
N SER A 294 17.59 9.61 -20.29
CA SER A 294 16.33 8.87 -20.34
C SER A 294 16.53 7.39 -20.08
N LYS A 295 17.57 6.81 -20.68
CA LYS A 295 17.97 5.43 -20.47
C LYS A 295 18.37 5.18 -19.02
N LEU A 296 19.18 6.04 -18.43
CA LEU A 296 19.53 5.99 -17.02
C LEU A 296 18.28 6.00 -16.14
N SER A 297 17.38 6.96 -16.34
CA SER A 297 16.12 7.07 -15.60
C SER A 297 15.27 5.80 -15.71
N MET A 298 15.15 5.24 -16.91
CA MET A 298 14.38 4.01 -17.15
C MET A 298 15.01 2.77 -16.51
N LEU A 299 16.35 2.65 -16.51
CA LEU A 299 17.05 1.52 -15.86
C LEU A 299 16.87 1.55 -14.33
N VAL A 300 16.98 2.74 -13.73
CA VAL A 300 16.70 2.94 -12.30
C VAL A 300 15.24 2.60 -12.00
N LEU A 301 14.30 3.15 -12.78
CA LEU A 301 12.86 2.90 -12.63
C LEU A 301 12.49 1.42 -12.76
N LEU A 302 13.03 0.72 -13.75
CA LEU A 302 12.81 -0.73 -13.93
C LEU A 302 13.29 -1.53 -12.71
N THR A 303 14.39 -1.12 -12.09
CA THR A 303 14.88 -1.78 -10.87
C THR A 303 13.92 -1.54 -9.71
N LEU A 304 13.40 -0.31 -9.57
CA LEU A 304 12.40 0.05 -8.56
C LEU A 304 11.03 -0.60 -8.79
N LEU A 305 10.71 -1.02 -10.02
CA LEU A 305 9.48 -1.74 -10.33
C LEU A 305 9.63 -3.26 -10.18
N ILE A 306 10.67 -3.84 -10.77
CA ILE A 306 10.84 -5.30 -10.82
C ILE A 306 11.18 -5.86 -9.44
N LEU A 307 12.02 -5.18 -8.66
CA LEU A 307 12.47 -5.75 -7.38
C LEU A 307 11.32 -5.89 -6.36
N PRO A 308 10.48 -4.86 -6.11
CA PRO A 308 9.28 -5.04 -5.30
C PRO A 308 8.29 -6.04 -5.91
N ASN A 309 8.20 -6.13 -7.24
CA ASN A 309 7.32 -7.08 -7.92
C ASN A 309 7.71 -8.54 -7.67
N LEU A 310 9.01 -8.85 -7.63
CA LEU A 310 9.51 -10.18 -7.24
C LEU A 310 9.15 -10.51 -5.79
N ASN A 311 9.16 -9.52 -4.89
CA ASN A 311 8.73 -9.72 -3.50
C ASN A 311 7.22 -9.99 -3.41
N GLN A 312 6.40 -9.27 -4.18
CA GLN A 312 4.95 -9.55 -4.26
C GLN A 312 4.67 -10.95 -4.82
N MET A 313 5.42 -11.38 -5.83
CA MET A 313 5.32 -12.73 -6.39
C MET A 313 5.63 -13.80 -5.34
N LYS A 314 6.73 -13.65 -4.59
CA LYS A 314 7.05 -14.55 -3.46
C LYS A 314 5.95 -14.58 -2.40
N LYS A 315 5.37 -13.42 -2.07
CA LYS A 315 4.25 -13.34 -1.13
C LYS A 315 3.01 -14.09 -1.64
N LEU A 316 2.69 -13.97 -2.93
CA LEU A 316 1.59 -14.72 -3.56
C LEU A 316 1.85 -16.23 -3.56
N GLU A 317 3.06 -16.66 -3.88
CA GLU A 317 3.47 -18.07 -3.80
C GLU A 317 3.29 -18.61 -2.37
N GLN A 318 3.75 -17.88 -1.35
CA GLN A 318 3.57 -18.25 0.05
C GLN A 318 2.10 -18.35 0.49
N ILE A 319 1.24 -17.42 0.04
CA ILE A 319 -0.21 -17.48 0.31
C ILE A 319 -0.83 -18.74 -0.31
N GLN A 320 -0.44 -19.08 -1.54
CA GLN A 320 -0.92 -20.28 -2.22
C GLN A 320 -0.43 -21.56 -1.57
N GLU A 321 0.85 -21.63 -1.18
CA GLU A 321 1.42 -22.79 -0.47
C GLU A 321 0.77 -23.05 0.89
N THR A 322 0.14 -22.03 1.49
CA THR A 322 -0.47 -22.09 2.82
C THR A 322 -1.98 -22.27 2.80
N GLU A 323 -2.61 -22.32 1.62
CA GLU A 323 -4.06 -22.50 1.42
C GLU A 323 -4.61 -23.76 2.10
N ALA A 324 -3.80 -24.82 2.15
CA ALA A 324 -4.16 -26.06 2.85
C ALA A 324 -4.44 -25.87 4.35
N TRP A 325 -3.94 -24.78 4.95
CA TRP A 325 -4.11 -24.45 6.36
C TRP A 325 -5.17 -23.38 6.57
N TRP A 326 -5.02 -22.20 5.97
CA TRP A 326 -5.97 -21.11 6.19
C TRP A 326 -7.34 -21.39 5.56
N GLY A 327 -7.42 -22.24 4.52
CA GLY A 327 -8.69 -22.66 3.93
C GLY A 327 -9.56 -23.57 4.83
N LYS A 328 -9.05 -23.99 6.00
CA LYS A 328 -9.82 -24.72 7.02
C LYS A 328 -10.34 -23.81 8.14
N LEU A 329 -9.93 -22.55 8.14
CA LEU A 329 -10.34 -21.53 9.11
C LEU A 329 -11.57 -20.73 8.64
N ASP A 330 -12.38 -21.31 7.75
CA ASP A 330 -13.55 -20.66 7.16
C ASP A 330 -14.58 -20.18 8.22
N ASP A 331 -14.70 -20.89 9.34
CA ASP A 331 -15.60 -20.55 10.46
C ASP A 331 -14.83 -20.01 11.70
N TYR A 332 -13.64 -19.47 11.47
CA TYR A 332 -12.79 -18.92 12.52
C TYR A 332 -12.56 -17.41 12.32
N TYR A 333 -12.56 -16.69 13.42
CA TYR A 333 -12.62 -15.23 13.47
C TYR A 333 -11.63 -14.68 14.49
N THR A 334 -11.29 -13.41 14.30
CA THR A 334 -10.40 -12.63 15.15
C THR A 334 -11.15 -11.39 15.62
N ILE A 335 -10.88 -10.94 16.84
CA ILE A 335 -11.54 -9.78 17.43
C ILE A 335 -10.61 -8.57 17.28
N ASP A 336 -11.09 -7.53 16.62
CA ASP A 336 -10.39 -6.25 16.52
C ASP A 336 -10.80 -5.36 17.69
N LEU A 337 -9.83 -4.84 18.42
CA LEU A 337 -10.07 -3.90 19.51
C LEU A 337 -10.12 -2.47 19.01
N LYS A 338 -11.00 -1.64 19.60
CA LYS A 338 -10.96 -0.20 19.36
C LYS A 338 -9.67 0.38 19.96
N PRO A 339 -9.00 1.30 19.26
CA PRO A 339 -7.79 1.98 19.73
C PRO A 339 -8.13 3.05 20.79
N ILE A 340 -8.74 2.66 21.89
CA ILE A 340 -9.14 3.56 22.98
C ILE A 340 -7.99 3.64 23.99
N ARG A 341 -7.58 4.87 24.35
CA ARG A 341 -6.68 5.07 25.49
C ARG A 341 -7.43 4.80 26.79
N ARG A 342 -6.99 3.79 27.52
CA ARG A 342 -7.55 3.38 28.82
C ARG A 342 -6.66 3.88 29.95
N SER A 343 -7.26 4.15 31.10
CA SER A 343 -6.50 4.25 32.34
C SER A 343 -6.03 2.85 32.77
N MET A 344 -4.98 2.76 33.59
CA MET A 344 -4.43 1.46 34.02
C MET A 344 -5.49 0.56 34.67
N ASN A 345 -6.40 1.13 35.46
CA ASN A 345 -7.49 0.38 36.09
C ASN A 345 -8.56 -0.10 35.09
N GLU A 346 -8.89 0.72 34.09
CA GLU A 346 -9.83 0.33 33.02
C GLU A 346 -9.26 -0.78 32.14
N GLU A 347 -7.97 -0.72 31.86
CA GLU A 347 -7.26 -1.75 31.11
C GLU A 347 -7.26 -3.08 31.86
N MET A 348 -6.97 -3.07 33.16
CA MET A 348 -7.04 -4.25 34.02
C MET A 348 -8.44 -4.86 34.06
N GLU A 349 -9.49 -4.04 34.24
CA GLU A 349 -10.88 -4.50 34.23
C GLU A 349 -11.30 -5.04 32.86
N PHE A 350 -10.85 -4.41 31.77
CA PHE A 350 -11.07 -4.90 30.41
C PHE A 350 -10.37 -6.24 30.18
N ALA A 351 -9.08 -6.34 30.51
CA ALA A 351 -8.27 -7.55 30.41
C ALA A 351 -8.94 -8.72 31.13
N LYS A 352 -9.43 -8.48 32.36
CA LYS A 352 -10.16 -9.46 33.15
C LYS A 352 -11.47 -9.93 32.51
N ARG A 353 -12.34 -9.00 32.07
CA ARG A 353 -13.61 -9.37 31.41
C ARG A 353 -13.37 -10.16 30.13
N TYR A 354 -12.38 -9.75 29.35
CA TYR A 354 -12.00 -10.44 28.13
C TYR A 354 -11.41 -11.81 28.41
N HIS A 355 -10.52 -11.93 29.40
CA HIS A 355 -9.94 -13.20 29.78
C HIS A 355 -11.03 -14.19 30.22
N GLN A 356 -12.03 -13.75 30.98
CA GLN A 356 -13.20 -14.57 31.32
C GLN A 356 -13.98 -15.04 30.08
N MET A 357 -14.11 -14.18 29.06
CA MET A 357 -14.68 -14.58 27.77
C MET A 357 -13.83 -15.65 27.09
N PHE A 358 -12.50 -15.50 27.08
CA PHE A 358 -11.60 -16.47 26.47
C PHE A 358 -11.66 -17.84 27.16
N ILE A 359 -11.61 -17.88 28.50
CA ILE A 359 -11.80 -19.11 29.29
C ILE A 359 -13.10 -19.81 28.87
N TYR A 360 -14.20 -19.07 28.77
CA TYR A 360 -15.49 -19.63 28.36
C TYR A 360 -15.45 -20.21 26.94
N SER A 361 -14.94 -19.45 25.98
CA SER A 361 -14.87 -19.84 24.57
C SER A 361 -13.88 -20.97 24.31
N GLU A 362 -12.79 -21.08 25.07
CA GLU A 362 -11.88 -22.23 25.02
C GLU A 362 -12.60 -23.51 25.45
N GLN A 363 -13.29 -23.47 26.59
CA GLN A 363 -13.94 -24.65 27.15
C GLN A 363 -15.16 -25.12 26.36
N HIS A 364 -15.91 -24.20 25.73
CA HIS A 364 -17.23 -24.50 25.15
C HIS A 364 -17.29 -24.32 23.63
N GLU A 365 -16.41 -23.53 23.04
CA GLU A 365 -16.54 -23.04 21.66
C GLU A 365 -15.28 -23.26 20.82
N GLN A 366 -14.32 -24.05 21.30
CA GLN A 366 -13.10 -24.42 20.58
C GLN A 366 -12.23 -23.22 20.17
N ALA A 367 -12.14 -22.20 21.02
CA ALA A 367 -11.20 -21.09 20.80
C ALA A 367 -9.75 -21.59 20.80
N LEU A 368 -8.92 -21.02 19.92
CA LEU A 368 -7.54 -21.38 19.70
C LEU A 368 -6.62 -20.29 20.27
N LEU A 369 -5.62 -20.71 21.04
CA LEU A 369 -4.48 -19.89 21.44
C LEU A 369 -3.32 -20.18 20.49
N MET A 370 -2.73 -19.14 19.90
CA MET A 370 -1.52 -19.27 19.10
C MET A 370 -0.62 -18.04 19.22
N ASN A 371 -0.01 -17.84 20.39
CA ASN A 371 0.93 -16.74 20.59
C ASN A 371 2.33 -17.10 20.09
N GLN A 372 3.00 -16.18 19.38
CA GLN A 372 4.29 -16.43 18.76
C GLN A 372 5.12 -15.14 18.57
N ASN A 373 6.44 -15.30 18.47
CA ASN A 373 7.38 -14.17 18.40
C ASN A 373 7.89 -13.88 16.97
N VAL A 374 7.09 -14.17 15.95
CA VAL A 374 7.53 -14.05 14.53
C VAL A 374 7.94 -12.62 14.16
N LEU A 375 7.35 -11.61 14.82
CA LEU A 375 7.70 -10.20 14.71
C LEU A 375 9.19 -9.90 14.92
N TYR A 376 9.85 -10.66 15.80
CA TYR A 376 11.24 -10.46 16.16
C TYR A 376 12.21 -11.17 15.20
N GLU A 377 11.69 -11.83 14.16
CA GLU A 377 12.45 -12.66 13.22
C GLU A 377 13.49 -13.57 13.91
N PRO A 378 13.07 -14.40 14.89
CA PRO A 378 13.98 -15.15 15.73
C PRO A 378 14.91 -16.07 14.92
N SER A 379 16.15 -16.17 15.38
CA SER A 379 17.02 -17.27 14.94
C SER A 379 16.36 -18.61 15.24
N GLN A 380 16.46 -19.57 14.32
CA GLN A 380 15.92 -20.93 14.49
C GLN A 380 16.50 -21.67 15.70
N THR A 381 17.58 -21.18 16.30
CA THR A 381 18.22 -21.77 17.48
C THR A 381 18.01 -20.96 18.76
N ASN A 382 17.39 -19.78 18.68
CA ASN A 382 17.04 -19.00 19.86
C ASN A 382 15.68 -19.48 20.36
N TYR A 383 15.59 -19.95 21.61
CA TYR A 383 14.34 -20.45 22.22
C TYR A 383 13.95 -19.66 23.47
N THR A 384 14.37 -18.41 23.57
CA THR A 384 13.95 -17.51 24.66
C THR A 384 12.44 -17.24 24.57
N PRO A 385 11.69 -17.21 25.69
CA PRO A 385 10.24 -17.02 25.68
C PRO A 385 9.77 -15.70 25.07
N ASP A 386 10.54 -14.61 25.24
CA ASP A 386 10.08 -13.26 24.85
C ASP A 386 10.36 -12.91 23.38
N GLU A 387 11.45 -13.42 22.81
CA GLU A 387 11.91 -13.04 21.46
C GLU A 387 12.38 -14.23 20.61
N GLY A 388 12.32 -15.46 21.13
CA GLY A 388 12.82 -16.66 20.48
C GLY A 388 11.83 -17.35 19.54
N ASN A 389 12.27 -18.42 18.88
CA ASN A 389 11.47 -19.32 18.05
C ASN A 389 10.59 -20.20 18.94
N VAL A 390 9.57 -19.60 19.54
CA VAL A 390 8.66 -20.22 20.50
C VAL A 390 7.21 -20.04 20.04
N LEU A 391 6.35 -20.95 20.48
CA LEU A 391 4.94 -21.02 20.12
C LEU A 391 4.14 -21.44 21.36
N PHE A 392 3.20 -20.61 21.78
CA PHE A 392 2.31 -20.88 22.91
C PHE A 392 0.94 -21.27 22.39
N VAL A 393 0.43 -22.43 22.82
CA VAL A 393 -0.78 -23.03 22.25
C VAL A 393 -1.62 -23.71 23.32
N ASN A 394 -2.88 -23.92 23.01
CA ASN A 394 -3.81 -24.68 23.85
C ASN A 394 -4.18 -26.04 23.28
N GLN A 395 -4.93 -26.83 24.05
CA GLN A 395 -5.37 -28.16 23.62
C GLN A 395 -6.26 -28.12 22.37
N ASN A 396 -7.14 -27.11 22.24
CA ASN A 396 -7.98 -26.95 21.05
C ASN A 396 -7.15 -26.75 19.77
N PHE A 397 -6.05 -25.98 19.85
CA PHE A 397 -5.09 -25.83 18.75
C PHE A 397 -4.49 -27.18 18.37
N VAL A 398 -4.01 -27.95 19.36
CA VAL A 398 -3.46 -29.28 19.10
C VAL A 398 -4.48 -30.15 18.41
N ASP A 399 -5.72 -30.21 18.89
CA ASP A 399 -6.78 -31.05 18.34
C ASP A 399 -7.18 -30.64 16.92
N PHE A 400 -7.25 -29.34 16.64
CA PHE A 400 -7.47 -28.81 15.29
C PHE A 400 -6.39 -29.31 14.31
N PHE A 401 -5.13 -29.29 14.75
CA PHE A 401 -4.03 -29.74 13.93
C PHE A 401 -3.74 -31.24 13.96
N LYS A 402 -4.20 -31.99 14.97
CA LYS A 402 -3.86 -33.40 15.21
C LYS A 402 -4.15 -34.32 14.02
N SER A 403 -5.19 -33.99 13.26
CA SER A 403 -5.55 -34.73 12.04
C SER A 403 -4.56 -34.54 10.86
N GLN A 404 -3.72 -33.51 10.92
CA GLN A 404 -2.85 -33.03 9.82
C GLN A 404 -1.36 -32.98 10.20
N LEU A 405 -1.02 -32.72 11.48
CA LEU A 405 0.32 -32.77 12.06
C LEU A 405 0.73 -34.22 12.38
N ARG A 406 0.64 -35.12 11.40
CA ARG A 406 0.98 -36.56 11.56
C ARG A 406 2.42 -36.82 12.06
N GLU A 407 3.28 -35.80 12.05
CA GLU A 407 4.69 -35.89 12.47
C GLU A 407 4.99 -35.39 13.89
N LEU A 408 4.04 -34.74 14.57
CA LEU A 408 4.22 -34.33 15.97
C LEU A 408 3.82 -35.47 16.93
N PRO A 409 4.52 -35.63 18.07
CA PRO A 409 4.04 -36.50 19.15
C PRO A 409 2.69 -35.99 19.66
N ASN A 410 1.93 -36.85 20.37
CA ASN A 410 0.76 -36.39 21.11
C ASN A 410 1.21 -35.29 22.08
N LEU A 411 0.86 -34.04 21.74
CA LEU A 411 0.91 -32.92 22.65
C LEU A 411 -0.31 -33.10 23.56
N GLU A 412 -0.06 -33.33 24.84
CA GLU A 412 -1.12 -33.52 25.84
C GLU A 412 -0.97 -32.45 26.90
N ASP A 413 -2.05 -31.73 27.15
CA ASP A 413 -2.14 -30.86 28.31
C ASP A 413 -2.43 -31.69 29.58
N ARG A 414 -1.71 -31.41 30.66
CA ARG A 414 -1.84 -32.11 31.94
C ARG A 414 -2.22 -31.12 33.04
N PRO A 415 -3.38 -31.30 33.70
CA PRO A 415 -3.83 -30.38 34.73
C PRO A 415 -2.78 -30.15 35.84
N GLY A 416 -2.41 -28.88 36.06
CA GLY A 416 -1.46 -28.47 37.10
C GLY A 416 0.02 -28.56 36.72
N GLN A 417 0.35 -28.82 35.45
CA GLN A 417 1.73 -28.80 34.93
C GLN A 417 1.75 -28.17 33.54
N ILE A 418 2.65 -27.20 33.32
CA ILE A 418 2.84 -26.61 31.99
C ILE A 418 3.86 -27.45 31.23
N GLU A 419 3.48 -27.99 30.08
CA GLU A 419 4.36 -28.82 29.25
C GLU A 419 5.07 -28.00 28.18
N LEU A 420 6.41 -28.03 28.20
CA LEU A 420 7.30 -27.44 27.20
C LEU A 420 7.89 -28.53 26.30
N TYR A 421 7.60 -28.43 25.02
CA TYR A 421 8.11 -29.32 23.99
C TYR A 421 9.28 -28.69 23.24
N LEU A 422 10.46 -29.29 23.36
CA LEU A 422 11.68 -28.78 22.75
C LEU A 422 12.00 -29.51 21.43
N PRO A 423 12.39 -28.76 20.38
CA PRO A 423 12.78 -29.33 19.10
C PRO A 423 14.15 -30.02 19.18
N PRO A 424 14.49 -30.94 18.25
CA PRO A 424 15.75 -31.69 18.28
C PRO A 424 17.02 -30.83 18.42
N GLN A 425 17.00 -29.63 17.86
CA GLN A 425 18.10 -28.67 17.85
C GLN A 425 18.40 -28.11 19.25
N ALA A 426 17.40 -28.06 20.14
CA ALA A 426 17.53 -27.56 21.51
C ALA A 426 18.15 -28.57 22.49
N LYS A 427 18.47 -29.80 22.04
CA LYS A 427 18.91 -30.92 22.89
C LYS A 427 20.13 -30.61 23.78
N ASN A 428 21.00 -29.72 23.34
CA ASN A 428 22.23 -29.37 24.07
C ASN A 428 22.01 -28.29 25.15
N GLU A 429 20.88 -27.57 25.11
CA GLU A 429 20.60 -26.40 25.94
C GLU A 429 19.32 -26.55 26.79
N VAL A 430 18.81 -27.78 26.91
CA VAL A 430 17.55 -28.10 27.60
C VAL A 430 17.46 -27.51 29.00
N SER A 431 18.54 -27.54 29.78
CA SER A 431 18.54 -27.02 31.15
C SER A 431 18.42 -25.49 31.21
N VAL A 432 19.05 -24.79 30.27
CA VAL A 432 19.01 -23.33 30.18
C VAL A 432 17.63 -22.90 29.72
N ILE A 433 17.16 -23.47 28.61
CA ILE A 433 15.83 -23.16 28.06
C ILE A 433 14.74 -23.46 29.09
N ARG A 434 14.83 -24.57 29.84
CA ARG A 434 13.88 -24.87 30.92
C ARG A 434 13.87 -23.79 32.00
N ALA A 435 15.04 -23.31 32.41
CA ALA A 435 15.14 -22.27 33.43
C ALA A 435 14.49 -20.96 32.93
N ASP A 436 14.79 -20.56 31.69
CA ASP A 436 14.22 -19.36 31.07
C ASP A 436 12.68 -19.43 31.02
N PHE A 437 12.12 -20.56 30.59
CA PHE A 437 10.66 -20.76 30.57
C PHE A 437 10.06 -20.84 31.98
N GLN A 438 10.75 -21.42 32.96
CA GLN A 438 10.26 -21.48 34.33
C GLN A 438 10.20 -20.08 34.95
N ASP A 439 11.22 -19.26 34.74
CA ASP A 439 11.25 -17.86 35.21
C ASP A 439 10.16 -17.02 34.54
N TRP A 440 9.97 -17.20 33.23
CA TRP A 440 8.90 -16.56 32.47
C TRP A 440 7.50 -16.95 32.96
N VAL A 441 7.24 -18.26 33.14
CA VAL A 441 5.96 -18.74 33.69
C VAL A 441 5.74 -18.16 35.08
N ASN A 442 6.73 -18.21 35.97
CA ASN A 442 6.62 -17.69 37.33
C ASN A 442 6.25 -16.20 37.36
N TYR A 443 6.77 -15.41 36.42
CA TYR A 443 6.42 -13.99 36.27
C TYR A 443 4.97 -13.79 35.81
N GLN A 444 4.44 -14.73 35.02
CA GLN A 444 3.11 -14.66 34.41
C GLN A 444 2.00 -15.34 35.23
N LEU A 445 2.31 -15.90 36.41
CA LEU A 445 1.32 -16.57 37.26
C LEU A 445 0.39 -15.56 37.95
N PRO A 446 -0.93 -15.83 37.99
CA PRO A 446 -1.88 -14.97 38.72
C PRO A 446 -1.59 -14.87 40.23
N ASN A 447 -1.00 -15.92 40.80
CA ASN A 447 -0.58 -15.98 42.19
C ASN A 447 0.92 -16.32 42.30
N PRO A 448 1.78 -15.41 42.80
CA PRO A 448 3.22 -15.67 42.95
C PRO A 448 3.55 -16.86 43.87
N GLU A 449 2.61 -17.28 44.73
CA GLU A 449 2.79 -18.42 45.64
C GLU A 449 2.45 -19.78 44.99
N SER A 450 1.87 -19.81 43.78
CA SER A 450 1.58 -21.09 43.11
C SER A 450 2.83 -21.71 42.50
N GLU A 451 3.16 -22.95 42.88
CA GLU A 451 4.28 -23.71 42.30
C GLU A 451 3.84 -24.45 41.02
N THR A 452 3.79 -23.77 39.88
CA THR A 452 3.60 -24.42 38.57
C THR A 452 4.94 -24.84 37.99
N LYS A 453 5.15 -26.14 37.76
CA LYS A 453 6.42 -26.67 37.22
C LYS A 453 6.34 -26.83 35.71
N VAL A 454 7.36 -26.32 35.00
CA VAL A 454 7.54 -26.53 33.56
C VAL A 454 8.18 -27.91 33.33
N GLN A 455 7.41 -28.85 32.80
CA GLN A 455 7.91 -30.15 32.37
C GLN A 455 8.42 -30.09 30.93
N VAL A 456 9.59 -30.67 30.68
CA VAL A 456 10.20 -30.62 29.34
C VAL A 456 10.16 -31.96 28.64
N THR A 457 9.58 -31.98 27.45
CA THR A 457 9.53 -33.14 26.56
C THR A 457 10.32 -32.86 25.28
N GLN A 458 11.23 -33.76 24.91
CA GLN A 458 12.06 -33.60 23.72
C GLN A 458 11.39 -34.22 22.49
N ILE A 459 11.19 -33.44 21.44
CA ILE A 459 10.72 -33.91 20.14
C ILE A 459 11.89 -34.49 19.35
N LYS A 460 11.66 -35.64 18.68
CA LYS A 460 12.71 -36.43 18.00
C LYS A 460 12.98 -36.01 16.56
N LYS A 461 11.99 -35.48 15.85
CA LYS A 461 12.08 -35.12 14.43
C LYS A 461 11.88 -33.60 14.26
N PRO A 462 12.53 -32.97 13.27
CA PRO A 462 12.19 -31.61 12.89
C PRO A 462 10.75 -31.57 12.34
N TYR A 463 10.07 -30.46 12.53
CA TYR A 463 8.68 -30.24 12.11
C TYR A 463 8.49 -28.78 11.73
N GLN A 464 7.35 -28.48 11.12
CA GLN A 464 6.96 -27.12 10.78
C GLN A 464 5.53 -26.88 11.25
N VAL A 465 5.30 -25.73 11.85
CA VAL A 465 3.97 -25.27 12.27
C VAL A 465 3.63 -24.03 11.49
N TYR A 466 2.41 -23.94 10.99
CA TYR A 466 1.94 -22.77 10.28
C TYR A 466 1.67 -21.63 11.29
N ALA A 467 2.34 -20.50 11.08
CA ALA A 467 2.19 -19.29 11.86
C ALA A 467 0.94 -18.54 11.38
N PHE A 468 -0.19 -18.71 12.07
CA PHE A 468 -1.39 -17.89 11.88
C PHE A 468 -1.18 -16.44 12.37
N ASP A 469 -0.44 -15.63 11.62
CA ASP A 469 -0.20 -14.22 11.99
C ASP A 469 -1.03 -13.24 11.14
N VAL A 470 -2.19 -12.82 11.64
CA VAL A 470 -3.07 -11.92 10.90
C VAL A 470 -2.64 -10.45 10.89
N ASN A 471 -1.86 -10.00 11.86
CA ASN A 471 -1.68 -8.57 12.13
C ASN A 471 -0.33 -8.04 11.61
N THR A 472 0.69 -8.88 11.53
CA THR A 472 2.05 -8.44 11.15
C THR A 472 2.30 -8.64 9.65
N GLY A 473 1.33 -9.23 8.95
CA GLY A 473 1.41 -9.55 7.53
C GLY A 473 2.27 -10.78 7.23
N LEU A 474 2.67 -11.53 8.27
CA LEU A 474 3.41 -12.80 8.22
C LEU A 474 2.49 -14.01 8.32
N SER A 475 1.18 -13.81 8.05
CA SER A 475 0.10 -14.81 8.11
C SER A 475 0.35 -16.07 7.29
N THR A 476 1.41 -16.09 6.48
CA THR A 476 1.73 -17.16 5.54
C THR A 476 3.09 -17.81 5.83
N THR A 477 3.60 -17.65 7.04
CA THR A 477 4.91 -18.17 7.43
C THR A 477 4.79 -19.55 8.08
N TYR A 478 5.82 -20.37 7.93
CA TYR A 478 5.98 -21.58 8.72
C TYR A 478 7.08 -21.39 9.76
N LEU A 479 6.76 -21.63 11.03
CA LEU A 479 7.72 -21.80 12.10
C LEU A 479 8.45 -23.12 11.89
N LYS A 480 9.77 -23.07 11.74
CA LYS A 480 10.62 -24.25 11.61
C LYS A 480 11.07 -24.68 12.99
N SER A 481 10.57 -25.83 13.45
CA SER A 481 10.93 -26.41 14.75
C SER A 481 10.88 -25.42 15.93
N PRO A 482 9.76 -24.70 16.16
CA PRO A 482 9.63 -23.83 17.34
C PRO A 482 9.56 -24.64 18.63
N ALA A 483 10.02 -24.11 19.77
CA ALA A 483 9.66 -24.68 21.08
C ALA A 483 8.17 -24.43 21.35
N ILE A 484 7.42 -25.45 21.78
CA ILE A 484 5.97 -25.37 21.97
C ILE A 484 5.64 -25.40 23.46
N LEU A 485 4.98 -24.38 23.99
CA LEU A 485 4.46 -24.36 25.35
C LEU A 485 2.94 -24.62 25.32
N MET A 486 2.49 -25.64 26.04
CA MET A 486 1.07 -25.94 26.23
C MET A 486 0.53 -25.10 27.40
N LEU A 487 -0.56 -24.39 27.16
CA LEU A 487 -1.24 -23.53 28.14
C LEU A 487 -2.76 -23.78 28.09
N ASP A 488 -3.39 -23.81 29.26
CA ASP A 488 -4.83 -23.62 29.45
C ASP A 488 -5.12 -22.14 29.72
N ALA A 489 -6.30 -21.62 29.37
CA ALA A 489 -6.65 -20.23 29.67
C ALA A 489 -6.47 -19.88 31.15
N THR A 490 -6.61 -20.83 32.07
CA THR A 490 -6.51 -20.56 33.51
C THR A 490 -5.08 -20.49 34.05
N ASP A 491 -4.06 -20.79 33.25
CA ASP A 491 -2.68 -20.90 33.71
C ASP A 491 -2.01 -19.54 33.98
N LEU A 492 -2.30 -18.52 33.15
CA LEU A 492 -1.57 -17.25 33.13
C LEU A 492 -2.46 -16.04 33.51
N THR A 493 -1.81 -14.89 33.73
CA THR A 493 -2.47 -13.62 34.08
C THR A 493 -3.36 -13.05 32.98
N ASP A 494 -4.31 -12.20 33.37
CA ASP A 494 -5.19 -11.44 32.48
C ASP A 494 -4.39 -10.63 31.42
N ASP A 495 -3.23 -10.09 31.81
CA ASP A 495 -2.37 -9.27 30.96
C ASP A 495 -1.80 -10.06 29.77
N PHE A 496 -1.44 -11.33 29.96
CA PHE A 496 -0.97 -12.20 28.89
C PHE A 496 -2.03 -12.39 27.80
N TYR A 497 -3.27 -12.72 28.19
CA TYR A 497 -4.36 -12.93 27.23
C TYR A 497 -4.83 -11.62 26.59
N TYR A 498 -4.77 -10.51 27.32
CA TYR A 498 -5.02 -9.19 26.74
C TYR A 498 -3.98 -8.81 25.68
N ALA A 499 -2.68 -9.01 25.98
CA ALA A 499 -1.61 -8.77 25.02
C ALA A 499 -1.76 -9.67 23.79
N THR A 500 -2.04 -10.96 24.00
CA THR A 500 -2.26 -11.94 22.91
C THR A 500 -3.45 -11.58 22.03
N LEU A 501 -4.56 -11.12 22.64
CA LEU A 501 -5.71 -10.61 21.90
C LEU A 501 -5.32 -9.41 21.04
N SER A 502 -4.62 -8.44 21.62
CA SER A 502 -4.23 -7.21 20.91
C SER A 502 -3.36 -7.49 19.69
N GLN A 503 -2.61 -8.60 19.73
CA GLN A 503 -1.77 -9.09 18.63
C GLN A 503 -2.55 -9.95 17.62
N GLY A 504 -3.82 -10.26 17.88
CA GLY A 504 -4.69 -11.03 16.97
C GLY A 504 -4.40 -12.53 16.97
N GLU A 505 -3.77 -13.03 18.03
CA GLU A 505 -3.28 -14.41 18.15
C GLU A 505 -4.26 -15.35 18.86
N LEU A 506 -5.42 -14.81 19.25
CA LEU A 506 -6.58 -15.59 19.71
C LEU A 506 -7.61 -15.71 18.59
N ILE A 507 -7.96 -16.94 18.26
CA ILE A 507 -8.89 -17.23 17.17
C ILE A 507 -10.14 -17.91 17.73
N PHE A 508 -11.30 -17.35 17.43
CA PHE A 508 -12.59 -17.81 17.93
C PHE A 508 -13.37 -18.49 16.83
N LYS A 509 -14.18 -19.48 17.18
CA LYS A 509 -15.03 -20.20 16.24
C LYS A 509 -16.46 -19.67 16.30
N ASN A 510 -17.14 -19.66 15.15
CA ASN A 510 -18.54 -19.27 14.99
C ASN A 510 -18.85 -17.81 15.37
N TYR A 511 -19.20 -17.01 14.35
CA TYR A 511 -19.50 -15.58 14.51
C TYR A 511 -20.60 -15.27 15.53
N GLU A 512 -21.71 -16.02 15.52
CA GLU A 512 -22.85 -15.74 16.39
C GLU A 512 -22.53 -15.95 17.87
N ASN A 513 -21.71 -16.96 18.18
CA ASN A 513 -21.23 -17.22 19.54
C ASN A 513 -20.34 -16.07 20.02
N ILE A 514 -19.44 -15.57 19.17
CA ILE A 514 -18.57 -14.45 19.49
C ILE A 514 -19.37 -13.20 19.81
N VAL A 515 -20.33 -12.84 18.95
CA VAL A 515 -21.20 -11.67 19.18
C VAL A 515 -22.00 -11.83 20.49
N ARG A 516 -22.54 -13.02 20.75
CA ARG A 516 -23.26 -13.30 22.00
C ARG A 516 -22.35 -13.17 23.23
N ASN A 517 -21.08 -13.58 23.13
CA ASN A 517 -20.13 -13.49 24.23
C ASN A 517 -19.63 -12.07 24.45
N ILE A 518 -19.40 -11.30 23.38
CA ILE A 518 -19.12 -9.86 23.47
C ILE A 518 -20.25 -9.14 24.23
N ASP A 519 -21.49 -9.52 23.98
CA ASP A 519 -22.66 -9.01 24.72
C ASP A 519 -22.68 -9.49 26.17
N ARG A 520 -22.42 -10.77 26.41
CA ARG A 520 -22.49 -11.42 27.73
C ARG A 520 -21.44 -10.87 28.70
N PHE A 521 -20.24 -10.56 28.21
CA PHE A 521 -19.10 -10.09 29.02
C PHE A 521 -18.93 -8.55 28.98
N ASP A 522 -19.92 -7.82 28.45
CA ASP A 522 -19.94 -6.36 28.38
C ASP A 522 -18.71 -5.76 27.65
N LEU A 523 -18.41 -6.28 26.46
CA LEU A 523 -17.27 -5.89 25.64
C LEU A 523 -17.66 -5.07 24.39
N LYS A 524 -18.96 -4.79 24.19
CA LYS A 524 -19.50 -4.05 23.02
C LYS A 524 -18.83 -2.71 22.77
N ASN A 525 -18.47 -2.01 23.84
CA ASN A 525 -17.87 -0.69 23.72
C ASN A 525 -16.38 -0.75 23.37
N ASP A 526 -15.72 -1.88 23.60
CA ASP A 526 -14.29 -2.08 23.41
C ASP A 526 -13.92 -2.80 22.10
N VAL A 527 -14.82 -3.64 21.59
CA VAL A 527 -14.62 -4.36 20.32
C VAL A 527 -14.98 -3.47 19.14
N GLN A 528 -14.05 -3.32 18.20
CA GLN A 528 -14.23 -2.60 16.93
C GLN A 528 -14.96 -3.49 15.93
N GLY A 529 -14.57 -4.76 15.82
CA GLY A 529 -15.14 -5.68 14.86
C GLY A 529 -14.74 -7.13 15.10
N VAL A 530 -15.42 -8.04 14.42
CA VAL A 530 -15.10 -9.46 14.39
C VAL A 530 -14.86 -9.82 12.92
N THR A 531 -13.61 -10.17 12.62
CA THR A 531 -13.16 -10.36 11.25
C THR A 531 -12.82 -11.82 11.00
N ASN A 532 -13.38 -12.39 9.93
CA ASN A 532 -13.08 -13.76 9.50
C ASN A 532 -11.60 -13.90 9.12
N TYR A 533 -10.97 -14.97 9.59
CA TYR A 533 -9.55 -15.22 9.36
C TYR A 533 -9.23 -15.35 7.86
N LYS A 534 -10.03 -16.13 7.12
CA LYS A 534 -9.85 -16.34 5.68
C LYS A 534 -10.01 -15.05 4.90
N ASP A 535 -10.93 -14.18 5.29
CA ASP A 535 -11.09 -12.89 4.61
C ASP A 535 -9.89 -11.97 4.78
N ARG A 536 -9.19 -12.01 5.92
CA ARG A 536 -7.92 -11.30 6.09
C ARG A 536 -6.86 -11.84 5.13
N VAL A 537 -6.68 -13.15 5.05
CA VAL A 537 -5.71 -13.77 4.12
C VAL A 537 -6.09 -13.46 2.67
N MET A 538 -7.38 -13.51 2.32
CA MET A 538 -7.87 -13.17 0.98
C MET A 538 -7.73 -11.68 0.66
N LYS A 539 -7.86 -10.78 1.64
CA LYS A 539 -7.51 -9.36 1.48
C LYS A 539 -6.03 -9.22 1.17
N MET A 540 -5.16 -9.85 1.95
CA MET A 540 -3.70 -9.85 1.69
C MET A 540 -3.36 -10.40 0.30
N TYR A 541 -4.03 -11.48 -0.14
CA TYR A 541 -3.90 -12.03 -1.48
C TYR A 541 -4.29 -11.01 -2.56
N ARG A 542 -5.49 -10.44 -2.47
CA ARG A 542 -6.00 -9.46 -3.44
C ARG A 542 -5.11 -8.22 -3.51
N GLU A 543 -4.59 -7.76 -2.38
CA GLU A 543 -3.68 -6.62 -2.33
C GLU A 543 -2.31 -6.93 -2.96
N ALA A 544 -1.71 -8.07 -2.62
CA ALA A 544 -0.46 -8.51 -3.23
C ALA A 544 -0.61 -8.75 -4.74
N GLN A 545 -1.73 -9.34 -5.16
CA GLN A 545 -2.06 -9.60 -6.56
C GLN A 545 -2.23 -8.29 -7.33
N THR A 546 -2.97 -7.34 -6.77
CA THR A 546 -3.17 -6.02 -7.39
C THR A 546 -1.83 -5.31 -7.57
N LYS A 547 -0.98 -5.26 -6.52
CA LYS A 547 0.37 -4.69 -6.61
C LYS A 547 1.20 -5.37 -7.68
N TRP A 548 1.17 -6.71 -7.74
CA TRP A 548 1.90 -7.48 -8.72
C TRP A 548 1.46 -7.15 -10.17
N ILE A 549 0.15 -7.05 -10.42
CA ILE A 549 -0.39 -6.68 -11.74
C ILE A 549 0.06 -5.27 -12.11
N VAL A 550 -0.09 -4.30 -11.20
CA VAL A 550 0.24 -2.88 -11.43
C VAL A 550 1.73 -2.70 -11.72
N TYR A 551 2.61 -3.34 -10.93
CA TYR A 551 4.06 -3.30 -11.17
C TYR A 551 4.47 -4.02 -12.45
N SER A 552 3.82 -5.13 -12.79
CA SER A 552 4.08 -5.87 -14.04
C SER A 552 3.71 -5.05 -15.27
N PHE A 553 2.52 -4.43 -15.27
CA PHE A 553 2.08 -3.56 -16.36
C PHE A 553 2.99 -2.34 -16.51
N SER A 554 3.36 -1.70 -15.40
CA SER A 554 4.29 -0.55 -15.39
C SER A 554 5.68 -0.94 -15.88
N SER A 555 6.18 -2.11 -15.47
CA SER A 555 7.46 -2.65 -15.95
C SER A 555 7.44 -2.89 -17.45
N ALA A 556 6.34 -3.43 -17.99
CA ALA A 556 6.19 -3.65 -19.42
C ALA A 556 6.22 -2.33 -20.21
N ILE A 557 5.54 -1.29 -19.73
CA ILE A 557 5.58 0.05 -20.33
C ILE A 557 7.00 0.64 -20.25
N ALA A 558 7.64 0.61 -19.08
CA ALA A 558 9.00 1.12 -18.90
C ALA A 558 10.02 0.39 -19.79
N MET A 559 9.85 -0.93 -19.97
CA MET A 559 10.68 -1.75 -20.87
C MET A 559 10.47 -1.35 -22.33
N ALA A 560 9.23 -1.16 -22.78
CA ALA A 560 8.94 -0.70 -24.14
C ALA A 560 9.56 0.69 -24.41
N VAL A 561 9.51 1.59 -23.43
CA VAL A 561 10.12 2.92 -23.53
C VAL A 561 11.65 2.83 -23.57
N LEU A 562 12.26 1.98 -22.75
CA LEU A 562 13.69 1.71 -22.80
C LEU A 562 14.12 1.21 -24.19
N PHE A 563 13.32 0.35 -24.82
CA PHE A 563 13.57 -0.11 -26.18
C PHE A 563 13.47 1.02 -27.21
N ILE A 564 12.45 1.87 -27.12
CA ILE A 564 12.30 3.05 -27.99
C ILE A 564 13.50 3.99 -27.83
N VAL A 565 13.90 4.30 -26.60
CA VAL A 565 15.07 5.16 -26.32
C VAL A 565 16.35 4.55 -26.90
N THR A 566 16.50 3.23 -26.82
CA THR A 566 17.64 2.51 -27.40
C THR A 566 17.66 2.60 -28.93
N LEU A 567 16.51 2.43 -29.58
CA LEU A 567 16.39 2.59 -31.04
C LEU A 567 16.69 4.03 -31.47
N LEU A 568 16.19 5.02 -30.73
CA LEU A 568 16.48 6.44 -30.98
C LEU A 568 17.97 6.76 -30.80
N ASP A 569 18.65 6.16 -29.83
CA ASP A 569 20.10 6.33 -29.65
C ASP A 569 20.89 5.78 -30.85
N VAL A 570 20.52 4.61 -31.36
CA VAL A 570 21.12 4.03 -32.58
C VAL A 570 20.88 4.94 -33.78
N LEU A 571 19.64 5.43 -33.97
CA LEU A 571 19.29 6.33 -35.06
C LEU A 571 20.10 7.63 -34.99
N HIS A 572 20.18 8.26 -33.82
CA HIS A 572 20.94 9.49 -33.64
C HIS A 572 22.45 9.27 -33.84
N TYR A 573 23.00 8.12 -33.41
CA TYR A 573 24.40 7.78 -33.67
C TYR A 573 24.67 7.62 -35.17
N PHE A 574 23.78 6.92 -35.89
CA PHE A 574 23.86 6.73 -37.34
C PHE A 574 23.79 8.06 -38.09
N GLU A 575 22.79 8.90 -37.79
CA GLU A 575 22.63 10.20 -38.43
C GLU A 575 23.82 11.13 -38.15
N GLN A 576 24.33 11.15 -36.91
CA GLN A 576 25.48 11.97 -36.51
C GLN A 576 26.76 11.61 -37.29
N HIS A 577 27.00 10.31 -37.53
CA HIS A 577 28.22 9.82 -38.17
C HIS A 577 28.00 9.36 -39.61
N ARG A 578 26.86 9.74 -40.23
CA ARG A 578 26.41 9.21 -41.52
C ARG A 578 27.51 9.28 -42.59
N GLN A 579 28.14 10.44 -42.77
CA GLN A 579 29.20 10.64 -43.78
C GLN A 579 30.43 9.75 -43.53
N TRP A 580 30.82 9.57 -42.27
CA TRP A 580 31.98 8.75 -41.91
C TRP A 580 31.70 7.26 -42.06
N LEU A 581 30.51 6.81 -41.61
CA LEU A 581 30.04 5.44 -41.79
C LEU A 581 29.92 5.08 -43.27
N LEU A 582 29.50 6.04 -44.10
CA LEU A 582 29.42 5.90 -45.54
C LEU A 582 30.77 5.65 -46.21
N MET A 583 31.75 6.51 -45.92
CA MET A 583 33.11 6.34 -46.45
C MET A 583 33.64 4.95 -46.12
N ARG A 584 33.55 4.52 -44.85
CA ARG A 584 34.00 3.19 -44.43
C ARG A 584 33.25 2.06 -45.13
N LYS A 585 31.95 2.21 -45.38
CA LYS A 585 31.18 1.20 -46.11
C LYS A 585 31.67 1.05 -47.56
N MET A 586 31.94 2.17 -48.24
CA MET A 586 32.51 2.16 -49.60
C MET A 586 33.89 1.49 -49.64
N PHE A 587 34.71 1.68 -48.59
CA PHE A 587 36.00 0.99 -48.43
C PHE A 587 35.90 -0.47 -47.94
N GLY A 588 34.72 -1.09 -47.98
CA GLY A 588 34.55 -2.52 -47.71
C GLY A 588 34.60 -2.93 -46.22
N PHE A 589 34.55 -1.99 -45.28
CA PHE A 589 34.52 -2.32 -43.85
C PHE A 589 33.26 -3.12 -43.49
N ARG A 590 33.45 -4.16 -42.66
CA ARG A 590 32.35 -5.01 -42.18
C ARG A 590 31.50 -4.25 -41.16
N ARG A 591 30.20 -4.57 -41.09
CA ARG A 591 29.23 -4.00 -40.13
C ARG A 591 29.76 -3.91 -38.70
N TRP A 592 30.28 -5.02 -38.17
CA TRP A 592 30.84 -5.07 -36.82
C TRP A 592 31.95 -4.02 -36.60
N GLN A 593 32.83 -3.81 -37.58
CA GLN A 593 33.94 -2.85 -37.46
C GLN A 593 33.47 -1.39 -37.37
N ASN A 594 32.30 -1.08 -37.95
CA ASN A 594 31.72 0.26 -37.94
C ASN A 594 30.98 0.58 -36.64
N TYR A 595 30.31 -0.39 -36.03
CA TYR A 595 29.45 -0.17 -34.86
C TYR A 595 29.96 -0.76 -33.54
N LYS A 596 31.01 -1.61 -33.53
CA LYS A 596 31.50 -2.26 -32.30
C LYS A 596 31.77 -1.29 -31.16
N LYS A 597 32.40 -0.14 -31.45
CA LYS A 597 32.73 0.86 -30.41
C LYS A 597 31.47 1.44 -29.77
N HIS A 598 30.45 1.72 -30.58
CA HIS A 598 29.18 2.25 -30.09
C HIS A 598 28.42 1.21 -29.25
N ILE A 599 28.31 -0.03 -29.75
CA ILE A 599 27.62 -1.12 -29.04
C ILE A 599 28.31 -1.41 -27.70
N ILE A 600 29.64 -1.54 -27.69
CA ILE A 600 30.42 -1.81 -26.46
C ILE A 600 30.24 -0.67 -25.45
N LEU A 601 30.34 0.58 -25.87
CA LEU A 601 30.23 1.73 -24.96
C LEU A 601 28.82 1.85 -24.37
N ASN A 602 27.79 1.56 -25.16
CA ASN A 602 26.40 1.58 -24.71
C ASN A 602 26.06 0.39 -23.80
N GLY A 603 26.66 -0.77 -24.05
CA GLY A 603 26.61 -1.93 -23.15
C GLY A 603 27.29 -1.61 -21.82
N LEU A 604 28.51 -1.06 -21.87
CA LEU A 604 29.29 -0.69 -20.68
C LEU A 604 28.58 0.37 -19.83
N PHE A 605 27.92 1.35 -20.45
CA PHE A 605 27.06 2.32 -19.74
C PHE A 605 25.95 1.62 -18.94
N THR A 606 25.29 0.63 -19.54
CA THR A 606 24.21 -0.13 -18.90
C THR A 606 24.75 -1.02 -17.78
N ALA A 607 25.91 -1.65 -18.00
CA ALA A 607 26.59 -2.47 -17.01
C ALA A 607 27.05 -1.67 -15.77
N ILE A 608 27.62 -0.46 -15.97
CA ILE A 608 28.01 0.42 -14.85
C ILE A 608 26.81 0.77 -13.97
N ILE A 609 25.66 1.10 -14.59
CA ILE A 609 24.43 1.39 -13.85
C ILE A 609 23.96 0.16 -13.08
N GLY A 610 24.01 -1.03 -13.69
CA GLY A 610 23.67 -2.29 -13.03
C GLY A 610 24.56 -2.58 -11.82
N VAL A 611 25.88 -2.38 -11.95
CA VAL A 611 26.84 -2.54 -10.84
C VAL A 611 26.56 -1.52 -9.74
N ALA A 612 26.33 -0.25 -10.09
CA ALA A 612 26.01 0.79 -9.10
C ALA A 612 24.72 0.47 -8.31
N LEU A 613 23.70 -0.04 -9.00
CA LEU A 613 22.44 -0.45 -8.36
C LEU A 613 22.62 -1.71 -7.51
N PHE A 614 23.41 -2.69 -7.97
CA PHE A 614 23.75 -3.87 -7.20
C PHE A 614 24.47 -3.51 -5.89
N VAL A 615 25.46 -2.61 -5.94
CA VAL A 615 26.17 -2.14 -4.75
C VAL A 615 25.21 -1.46 -3.76
N LYS A 616 24.22 -0.70 -4.27
CA LYS A 616 23.24 -0.01 -3.42
C LYS A 616 22.19 -0.94 -2.81
N THR A 617 21.69 -1.92 -3.56
CA THR A 617 20.59 -2.80 -3.11
C THR A 617 21.07 -4.09 -2.47
N GLN A 618 22.34 -4.48 -2.68
CA GLN A 618 22.93 -5.76 -2.29
C GLN A 618 22.12 -6.99 -2.76
N ASN A 619 21.26 -6.82 -3.78
CA ASN A 619 20.34 -7.84 -4.22
C ASN A 619 20.82 -8.54 -5.50
N SER A 620 21.04 -9.85 -5.43
CA SER A 620 21.57 -10.66 -6.55
C SER A 620 20.64 -10.69 -7.78
N HIS A 621 19.33 -10.46 -7.62
CA HIS A 621 18.41 -10.38 -8.74
C HIS A 621 18.71 -9.21 -9.69
N VAL A 622 19.34 -8.13 -9.21
CA VAL A 622 19.75 -6.99 -10.06
C VAL A 622 20.71 -7.44 -11.15
N VAL A 623 21.65 -8.34 -10.83
CA VAL A 623 22.62 -8.87 -11.79
C VAL A 623 21.91 -9.62 -12.92
N TRP A 624 20.93 -10.45 -12.57
CA TRP A 624 20.11 -11.19 -13.54
C TRP A 624 19.31 -10.26 -14.44
N ILE A 625 18.63 -9.26 -13.87
CA ILE A 625 17.84 -8.27 -14.61
C ILE A 625 18.71 -7.52 -15.62
N PHE A 626 19.86 -7.00 -15.19
CA PHE A 626 20.75 -6.24 -16.07
C PHE A 626 21.41 -7.12 -17.14
N SER A 627 21.69 -8.39 -16.83
CA SER A 627 22.19 -9.35 -17.83
C SER A 627 21.17 -9.58 -18.94
N MET A 628 19.89 -9.74 -18.59
CA MET A 628 18.80 -9.87 -19.58
C MET A 628 18.63 -8.58 -20.39
N ILE A 629 18.63 -7.41 -19.74
CA ILE A 629 18.53 -6.11 -20.44
C ILE A 629 19.69 -5.94 -21.44
N LEU A 630 20.92 -6.29 -21.06
CA LEU A 630 22.09 -6.22 -21.95
C LEU A 630 21.93 -7.13 -23.17
N LEU A 631 21.46 -8.36 -22.97
CA LEU A 631 21.21 -9.32 -24.05
C LEU A 631 20.16 -8.79 -25.03
N PHE A 632 19.00 -8.34 -24.52
CA PHE A 632 17.94 -7.77 -25.36
C PHE A 632 18.40 -6.51 -26.08
N GLN A 633 19.11 -5.63 -25.38
CA GLN A 633 19.66 -4.41 -25.96
C GLN A 633 20.61 -4.73 -27.13
N PHE A 634 21.50 -5.70 -26.97
CA PHE A 634 22.43 -6.10 -28.03
C PHE A 634 21.66 -6.59 -29.27
N ILE A 635 20.67 -7.46 -29.09
CA ILE A 635 19.84 -8.00 -30.18
C ILE A 635 19.11 -6.87 -30.93
N ILE A 636 18.44 -5.98 -30.19
CA ILE A 636 17.66 -4.87 -30.77
C ILE A 636 18.57 -3.91 -31.52
N GLN A 637 19.71 -3.53 -30.93
CA GLN A 637 20.68 -2.65 -31.58
C GLN A 637 21.22 -3.27 -32.86
N TRP A 638 21.59 -4.55 -32.82
CA TRP A 638 22.10 -5.26 -33.98
C TRP A 638 21.08 -5.34 -35.11
N ALA A 639 19.84 -5.71 -34.79
CA ALA A 639 18.74 -5.81 -35.74
C ALA A 639 18.43 -4.45 -36.38
N TYR A 640 18.38 -3.38 -35.58
CA TYR A 640 18.06 -2.05 -36.10
C TYR A 640 19.20 -1.44 -36.92
N ILE A 641 20.46 -1.64 -36.52
CA ILE A 641 21.62 -1.28 -37.34
C ILE A 641 21.56 -2.00 -38.70
N HIS A 642 21.19 -3.28 -38.71
CA HIS A 642 21.03 -4.03 -39.96
C HIS A 642 19.94 -3.44 -40.85
N TYR A 643 18.79 -3.08 -40.27
CA TYR A 643 17.70 -2.43 -40.99
C TYR A 643 18.12 -1.09 -41.60
N LEU A 644 18.78 -0.23 -40.82
CA LEU A 644 19.27 1.07 -41.28
C LEU A 644 20.27 0.93 -42.43
N GLU A 645 21.24 0.01 -42.32
CA GLU A 645 22.19 -0.24 -43.42
C GLU A 645 21.50 -0.78 -44.68
N LYS A 646 20.47 -1.64 -44.55
CA LYS A 646 19.76 -2.20 -45.71
C LYS A 646 19.00 -1.11 -46.47
N GLN A 647 18.26 -0.25 -45.76
CA GLN A 647 17.61 0.91 -46.37
C GLN A 647 18.62 1.85 -47.02
N PHE A 648 19.77 2.05 -46.38
CA PHE A 648 20.81 2.93 -46.91
C PHE A 648 21.45 2.40 -48.19
N ASN A 649 21.67 1.08 -48.30
CA ASN A 649 22.20 0.47 -49.53
C ASN A 649 21.22 0.55 -50.70
N ALA A 650 19.90 0.57 -50.44
CA ALA A 650 18.90 0.79 -51.48
C ALA A 650 18.97 2.23 -52.03
N LEU A 651 19.07 3.22 -51.14
CA LEU A 651 19.23 4.64 -51.52
C LEU A 651 20.52 4.94 -52.28
N ILE A 652 21.62 4.22 -52.01
CA ILE A 652 22.88 4.35 -52.77
C ILE A 652 22.77 3.67 -54.16
N ARG A 653 21.95 2.62 -54.32
CA ARG A 653 21.78 1.95 -55.62
C ARG A 653 20.85 2.71 -56.57
N GLU A 654 19.98 3.55 -56.04
CA GLU A 654 19.02 4.37 -56.81
C GLU A 654 19.56 5.76 -57.19
N ALA A 655 20.68 6.19 -56.59
CA ALA A 655 21.39 7.44 -56.88
C ALA A 655 22.64 7.17 -57.73
#